data_AF-A0A914EVG1-F1
#
_entry.id   AF-A0A914EVG1-F1
#
_cell.length_a   1.000
_cell.length_b   1.000
_cell.length_c   1.000
_cell.angle_alpha   90.00
_cell.angle_beta   90.00
_cell.angle_gamma   90.00
#
_symmetry.space_group_name_H-M   'P 1'
#
loop_
_entity.id
_entity.type
_entity.pdbx_description
1 polymer ?
#
loop_
_entity_poly.entity_id
_entity_poly.type
_entity_poly.pdbx_seq_one_letter_code
_entity_poly.pdbx_strand_id
1 'polypeptide(L)'
;MQKLASANDGNKFILVVIDVLSKFVWAIPVKNKGTNEMQKAFDIIFGQMDRLPNMLFSDRGLELDSPAMHRYFAAKKIKKFSSNEGDQKAAVVERMIRTLKGRLFRYLNEHGTKRYVDILSSIILGINQTVSRVTKMRAIDITDENSGEVFERVFAPSLLAKRDKPKFVEGSTVRLRFIFSLIFLMFLVSVDFDKINFRLFFENKVVTKVIENPSESEQAKPPEELKDKDKSIIVPATSQKLETTPESALRDPRLDPQSVDKIPDSIDFFNAKPTIVAYQHSSSVEYLPLTPIGTWPLHFRVNSGQAYLDLSRCYLVTSFRITKKDGDKNVPITAADPVSFINGFGATFIKNLKVSFNGRQVYNSNDLFAFNAYLRRRLCIGATKNEEELQVGGYIEDGLNHMAGPGFEGRRALFENDATFETVCSLDVDIFRQKTLLLNEMTIDIEITPHNNFFTLLSTGKAEYQYHLVDCKFYAKQHLLLPQLDLAIQEKLNANAVAKYSFSRNIMKNFFVSPGRYDFNASLFTDYVPKRVFAALVDSKAFNGHIGMSPFEFQPFNLESIRLISNGCHTPAYSYKNNWQKKQFGRAFKDLLDATRTTHGINAQKFLTNSCIYGFDLQAYPNDQYIELQQVGSTMISLNFSVPVPVGGLQLVVYSEFDSIIALDKTRTITTAMAI
;
A
#
# COMPACT_ATOMS: atom_id res chain seq x y z
N MET A 1 31.01 -0.94 -27.81
CA MET A 1 32.28 -0.39 -28.35
C MET A 1 33.49 -1.23 -27.98
N GLN A 2 33.62 -1.81 -26.78
CA GLN A 2 34.77 -2.65 -26.38
C GLN A 2 35.29 -3.63 -27.45
N LYS A 3 34.41 -4.41 -28.10
CA LYS A 3 34.72 -5.37 -29.19
C LYS A 3 35.34 -4.73 -30.45
N LEU A 4 35.35 -3.39 -30.56
CA LEU A 4 35.91 -2.60 -31.65
C LEU A 4 37.18 -1.82 -31.24
N ALA A 5 37.63 -1.91 -29.98
CA ALA A 5 38.67 -1.03 -29.44
C ALA A 5 40.03 -1.11 -30.17
N SER A 6 40.35 -2.26 -30.77
CA SER A 6 41.55 -2.46 -31.58
C SER A 6 41.59 -1.61 -32.86
N ALA A 7 40.43 -1.28 -33.43
CA ALA A 7 40.31 -0.41 -34.62
C ALA A 7 40.12 1.08 -34.27
N ASN A 8 40.16 1.45 -32.98
CA ASN A 8 39.71 2.74 -32.45
C ASN A 8 40.67 3.32 -31.41
N ASP A 9 41.98 3.18 -31.64
CA ASP A 9 43.05 3.81 -30.84
C ASP A 9 43.03 3.40 -29.35
N GLY A 10 42.50 2.20 -29.07
CA GLY A 10 42.32 1.66 -27.73
C GLY A 10 41.09 2.18 -26.98
N ASN A 11 40.24 2.99 -27.62
CA ASN A 11 39.01 3.51 -27.01
C ASN A 11 37.98 2.38 -26.86
N LYS A 12 37.59 2.09 -25.62
CA LYS A 12 36.64 1.01 -25.27
C LYS A 12 35.22 1.52 -25.07
N PHE A 13 35.08 2.80 -24.79
CA PHE A 13 33.86 3.44 -24.32
C PHE A 13 33.66 4.80 -24.98
N ILE A 14 32.47 5.37 -24.80
CA ILE A 14 32.13 6.75 -25.18
C ILE A 14 31.41 7.38 -23.99
N LEU A 15 31.92 8.50 -23.48
CA LEU A 15 31.21 9.37 -22.55
C LEU A 15 30.17 10.16 -23.35
N VAL A 16 28.90 10.12 -22.94
CA VAL A 16 27.82 10.87 -23.59
C VAL A 16 27.19 11.82 -22.59
N VAL A 17 26.94 13.04 -23.08
CA VAL A 17 26.51 14.20 -22.31
C VAL A 17 25.37 14.87 -23.05
N ILE A 18 24.35 15.31 -22.33
CA ILE A 18 23.25 16.07 -22.93
C ILE A 18 22.81 17.20 -22.01
N ASP A 19 22.63 18.40 -22.58
CA ASP A 19 21.86 19.43 -21.90
C ASP A 19 20.37 19.08 -21.95
N VAL A 20 19.74 19.00 -20.79
CA VAL A 20 18.33 18.62 -20.67
C VAL A 20 17.41 19.74 -21.17
N LEU A 21 17.86 21.00 -21.26
CA LEU A 21 17.07 22.08 -21.85
C LEU A 21 17.16 22.07 -23.39
N SER A 22 18.33 22.41 -23.96
CA SER A 22 18.53 22.51 -25.42
C SER A 22 18.50 21.17 -26.16
N LYS A 23 18.75 20.07 -25.45
CA LYS A 23 19.07 18.73 -26.03
C LYS A 23 20.39 18.70 -26.81
N PHE A 24 21.28 19.67 -26.61
CA PHE A 24 22.63 19.66 -27.19
C PHE A 24 23.44 18.51 -26.60
N VAL A 25 24.17 17.78 -27.46
CA VAL A 25 24.90 16.56 -27.11
C VAL A 25 26.40 16.75 -27.31
N TRP A 26 27.18 16.29 -26.32
CA TRP A 26 28.62 16.06 -26.48
C TRP A 26 28.89 14.56 -26.33
N ALA A 27 29.86 14.04 -27.10
CA ALA A 27 30.32 12.67 -26.92
C ALA A 27 31.83 12.55 -27.15
N ILE A 28 32.54 11.91 -26.22
CA ILE A 28 34.01 11.73 -26.27
C ILE A 28 34.36 10.25 -26.14
N PRO A 29 35.22 9.71 -27.03
CA PRO A 29 35.72 8.34 -26.89
C PRO A 29 36.74 8.27 -25.75
N VAL A 30 36.65 7.23 -24.91
CA VAL A 30 37.51 7.07 -23.72
C VAL A 30 38.01 5.63 -23.59
N LYS A 31 39.25 5.48 -23.11
CA LYS A 31 39.98 4.19 -23.07
C LYS A 31 39.56 3.29 -21.92
N ASN A 32 39.24 3.86 -20.76
CA ASN A 32 38.75 3.13 -19.59
C ASN A 32 37.77 4.00 -18.79
N LYS A 33 37.18 3.43 -17.72
CA LYS A 33 36.26 4.14 -16.81
C LYS A 33 36.96 4.83 -15.62
N GLY A 34 38.29 4.89 -15.60
CA GLY A 34 39.04 5.41 -14.46
C GLY A 34 38.83 6.91 -14.26
N THR A 35 38.80 7.35 -13.00
CA THR A 35 38.58 8.76 -12.61
C THR A 35 39.47 9.75 -13.39
N ASN A 36 40.75 9.44 -13.58
CA ASN A 36 41.68 10.34 -14.29
C ASN A 36 41.35 10.50 -15.79
N GLU A 37 40.90 9.44 -16.46
CA GLU A 37 40.46 9.51 -17.87
C GLU A 37 39.11 10.22 -17.99
N MET A 38 38.22 10.05 -17.00
CA MET A 38 36.97 10.81 -16.93
C MET A 38 37.23 12.31 -16.75
N GLN A 39 38.09 12.71 -15.80
CA GLN A 39 38.44 14.13 -15.59
C GLN A 39 38.93 14.80 -16.89
N LYS A 40 39.86 14.16 -17.63
CA LYS A 40 40.31 14.64 -18.95
C LYS A 40 39.14 14.80 -19.93
N ALA A 41 38.24 13.83 -19.99
CA ALA A 41 37.07 13.90 -20.88
C ALA A 41 36.11 15.03 -20.48
N PHE A 42 35.90 15.24 -19.17
CA PHE A 42 35.13 16.39 -18.67
C PHE A 42 35.82 17.72 -18.98
N ASP A 43 37.15 17.83 -18.85
CA ASP A 43 37.88 19.08 -19.18
C ASP A 43 37.75 19.45 -20.67
N ILE A 44 37.79 18.48 -21.58
CA ILE A 44 37.56 18.73 -23.02
C ILE A 44 36.12 19.21 -23.25
N ILE A 45 35.13 18.58 -22.62
CA ILE A 45 33.71 18.92 -22.79
C ILE A 45 33.40 20.30 -22.18
N PHE A 46 33.95 20.59 -21.01
CA PHE A 46 33.82 21.89 -20.34
C PHE A 46 34.58 23.00 -21.08
N GLY A 47 35.66 22.69 -21.80
CA GLY A 47 36.31 23.63 -22.73
C GLY A 47 35.54 23.90 -24.02
N GLN A 48 34.48 23.13 -24.30
CA GLN A 48 33.55 23.31 -25.44
C GLN A 48 32.23 23.97 -25.00
N MET A 49 32.16 24.56 -23.80
CA MET A 49 30.99 25.21 -23.26
C MET A 49 31.28 26.67 -22.92
N ASP A 50 30.45 27.58 -23.41
CA ASP A 50 30.51 29.00 -23.03
C ASP A 50 30.23 29.19 -21.53
N ARG A 51 29.49 28.26 -20.92
CA ARG A 51 29.16 28.28 -19.49
C ARG A 51 29.08 26.89 -18.88
N LEU A 52 29.75 26.72 -17.74
CA LEU A 52 29.70 25.49 -16.94
C LEU A 52 28.30 25.27 -16.34
N PRO A 53 27.82 24.02 -16.24
CA PRO A 53 26.51 23.73 -15.68
C PRO A 53 26.51 23.83 -14.15
N ASN A 54 25.48 24.47 -13.58
CA ASN A 54 25.30 24.57 -12.12
C ASN A 54 25.04 23.20 -11.46
N MET A 55 24.41 22.29 -12.20
CA MET A 55 24.00 20.96 -11.73
C MET A 55 24.38 19.91 -12.76
N LEU A 56 24.81 18.74 -12.27
CA LEU A 56 25.19 17.59 -13.08
C LEU A 56 24.50 16.35 -12.52
N PHE A 57 23.69 15.69 -13.34
CA PHE A 57 23.05 14.42 -12.99
C PHE A 57 23.80 13.26 -13.64
N SER A 58 24.09 12.21 -12.88
CA SER A 58 24.60 10.94 -13.42
C SER A 58 23.97 9.74 -12.72
N ASP A 59 24.10 8.56 -13.34
CA ASP A 59 23.83 7.29 -12.66
C ASP A 59 24.95 6.95 -11.65
N ARG A 60 24.70 5.94 -10.80
CA ARG A 60 25.58 5.40 -9.74
C ARG A 60 26.79 4.60 -10.27
N GLY A 61 27.40 5.06 -11.35
CA GLY A 61 28.67 4.52 -11.82
C GLY A 61 29.77 4.82 -10.80
N LEU A 62 30.42 3.77 -10.25
CA LEU A 62 31.53 3.86 -9.29
C LEU A 62 32.65 4.81 -9.79
N GLU A 63 32.83 4.87 -11.11
CA GLU A 63 33.69 5.81 -11.83
C GLU A 63 33.43 7.31 -11.53
N LEU A 64 32.17 7.70 -11.31
CA LEU A 64 31.72 9.08 -11.12
C LEU A 64 31.39 9.44 -9.68
N ASP A 65 31.07 8.45 -8.82
CA ASP A 65 30.82 8.63 -7.38
C ASP A 65 32.10 8.49 -6.54
N SER A 66 33.28 8.42 -7.17
CA SER A 66 34.55 8.40 -6.44
C SER A 66 34.80 9.72 -5.70
N PRO A 67 35.40 9.72 -4.49
CA PRO A 67 35.70 10.95 -3.75
C PRO A 67 36.53 11.98 -4.53
N ALA A 68 37.40 11.50 -5.43
CA ALA A 68 38.18 12.34 -6.34
C ALA A 68 37.32 13.05 -7.40
N MET A 69 36.27 12.40 -7.94
CA MET A 69 35.30 13.05 -8.83
C MET A 69 34.43 14.08 -8.09
N HIS A 70 34.00 13.79 -6.85
CA HIS A 70 33.28 14.76 -6.03
C HIS A 70 34.11 16.03 -5.77
N ARG A 71 35.40 15.89 -5.43
CA ARG A 71 36.33 17.03 -5.29
C ARG A 71 36.50 17.81 -6.60
N TYR A 72 36.64 17.11 -7.73
CA TYR A 72 36.78 17.72 -9.06
C TYR A 72 35.56 18.57 -9.45
N PHE A 73 34.33 18.07 -9.26
CA PHE A 73 33.12 18.84 -9.54
C PHE A 73 32.92 19.99 -8.55
N ALA A 74 33.20 19.78 -7.26
CA ALA A 74 33.12 20.84 -6.24
C ALA A 74 34.08 22.00 -6.54
N ALA A 75 35.31 21.72 -6.98
CA ALA A 75 36.29 22.73 -7.39
C ALA A 75 35.79 23.60 -8.57
N LYS A 76 35.04 23.00 -9.51
CA LYS A 76 34.38 23.71 -10.63
C LYS A 76 33.00 24.30 -10.27
N LYS A 77 32.61 24.27 -8.98
CA LYS A 77 31.30 24.73 -8.45
C LYS A 77 30.08 23.99 -9.03
N ILE A 78 30.27 22.78 -9.56
CA ILE A 78 29.22 21.96 -10.16
C ILE A 78 28.60 21.05 -9.08
N LYS A 79 27.28 21.16 -8.85
CA LYS A 79 26.58 20.27 -7.91
C LYS A 79 26.24 18.94 -8.60
N LYS A 80 26.93 17.86 -8.21
CA LYS A 80 26.71 16.50 -8.74
C LYS A 80 25.61 15.77 -7.96
N PHE A 81 24.66 15.17 -8.68
CA PHE A 81 23.55 14.37 -8.16
C PHE A 81 23.61 12.95 -8.74
N SER A 82 23.32 11.95 -7.92
CA SER A 82 23.20 10.54 -8.33
C SER A 82 21.73 10.08 -8.36
N SER A 83 21.46 8.90 -8.94
CA SER A 83 20.14 8.47 -9.41
C SER A 83 19.03 8.25 -8.36
N ASN A 84 19.28 8.47 -7.06
CA ASN A 84 18.28 8.30 -5.99
C ASN A 84 17.39 9.53 -5.71
N GLU A 85 17.59 10.66 -6.39
CA GLU A 85 16.86 11.92 -6.11
C GLU A 85 15.86 12.34 -7.21
N GLY A 86 15.59 11.48 -8.22
CA GLY A 86 14.48 11.73 -9.15
C GLY A 86 14.44 10.84 -10.40
N ASP A 87 13.52 9.88 -10.40
CA ASP A 87 13.35 8.84 -11.45
C ASP A 87 13.13 9.35 -12.88
N GLN A 88 12.73 10.60 -13.08
CA GLN A 88 12.29 11.08 -14.40
C GLN A 88 13.42 11.48 -15.37
N LYS A 89 14.68 11.57 -14.92
CA LYS A 89 15.73 12.24 -15.70
C LYS A 89 16.55 11.33 -16.63
N ALA A 90 17.02 10.16 -16.16
CA ALA A 90 17.93 9.29 -16.92
C ALA A 90 17.41 8.90 -18.32
N ALA A 91 16.08 8.75 -18.48
CA ALA A 91 15.41 8.40 -19.72
C ALA A 91 15.71 9.33 -20.92
N VAL A 92 16.16 10.58 -20.70
CA VAL A 92 16.56 11.49 -21.78
C VAL A 92 17.91 11.06 -22.39
N VAL A 93 18.88 10.68 -21.54
CA VAL A 93 20.20 10.20 -21.98
C VAL A 93 20.07 8.85 -22.68
N GLU A 94 19.26 7.92 -22.16
CA GLU A 94 19.05 6.61 -22.79
C GLU A 94 18.52 6.69 -24.23
N ARG A 95 17.53 7.56 -24.46
CA ARG A 95 17.00 7.83 -25.81
C ARG A 95 18.09 8.39 -26.72
N MET A 96 18.94 9.27 -26.20
CA MET A 96 20.04 9.83 -26.98
C MET A 96 21.11 8.79 -27.32
N ILE A 97 21.51 7.96 -26.35
CA ILE A 97 22.43 6.83 -26.56
C ILE A 97 21.88 5.89 -27.64
N ARG A 98 20.57 5.61 -27.66
CA ARG A 98 19.93 4.81 -28.71
C ARG A 98 20.06 5.44 -30.10
N THR A 99 19.80 6.74 -30.22
CA THR A 99 19.94 7.50 -31.47
C THR A 99 21.39 7.53 -31.96
N LEU A 100 22.35 7.77 -31.06
CA LEU A 100 23.78 7.78 -31.38
C LEU A 100 24.25 6.40 -31.87
N LYS A 101 23.88 5.31 -31.17
CA LYS A 101 24.14 3.94 -31.62
C LYS A 101 23.58 3.69 -33.02
N GLY A 102 22.33 4.07 -33.28
CA GLY A 102 21.67 3.86 -34.58
C GLY A 102 22.40 4.54 -35.75
N ARG A 103 22.77 5.81 -35.59
CA ARG A 103 23.55 6.54 -36.62
C ARG A 103 24.95 5.95 -36.80
N LEU A 104 25.62 5.59 -35.70
CA LEU A 104 26.99 5.07 -35.73
C LEU A 104 27.07 3.69 -36.41
N PHE A 105 26.24 2.73 -36.01
CA PHE A 105 26.26 1.39 -36.63
C PHE A 105 25.81 1.39 -38.08
N ARG A 106 24.90 2.30 -38.48
CA ARG A 106 24.53 2.47 -39.89
C ARG A 106 25.77 2.85 -40.72
N TYR A 107 26.51 3.88 -40.30
CA TYR A 107 27.73 4.32 -40.98
C TYR A 107 28.81 3.21 -41.03
N LEU A 108 29.06 2.53 -39.92
CA LEU A 108 30.05 1.44 -39.84
C LEU A 108 29.70 0.29 -40.81
N ASN A 109 28.43 -0.09 -40.91
CA ASN A 109 27.97 -1.13 -41.82
C ASN A 109 28.03 -0.68 -43.29
N GLU A 110 27.60 0.55 -43.58
CA GLU A 110 27.52 1.12 -44.94
C GLU A 110 28.90 1.31 -45.57
N HIS A 111 29.91 1.70 -44.79
CA HIS A 111 31.29 1.83 -45.24
C HIS A 111 32.18 0.62 -44.93
N GLY A 112 31.62 -0.49 -44.43
CA GLY A 112 32.37 -1.72 -44.11
C GLY A 112 33.49 -1.55 -43.06
N THR A 113 33.49 -0.46 -42.30
CA THR A 113 34.57 -0.09 -41.39
C THR A 113 34.24 -0.40 -39.93
N LYS A 114 35.28 -0.68 -39.13
CA LYS A 114 35.18 -0.84 -37.67
C LYS A 114 35.65 0.40 -36.91
N ARG A 115 36.17 1.42 -37.62
CA ARG A 115 36.72 2.65 -37.06
C ARG A 115 35.62 3.73 -36.97
N TYR A 116 35.28 4.12 -35.75
CA TYR A 116 34.22 5.08 -35.42
C TYR A 116 34.75 6.42 -34.90
N VAL A 117 36.01 6.50 -34.46
CA VAL A 117 36.60 7.71 -33.85
C VAL A 117 36.55 8.89 -34.82
N ASP A 118 36.90 8.67 -36.09
CA ASP A 118 37.00 9.73 -37.10
C ASP A 118 35.65 10.35 -37.48
N ILE A 119 34.55 9.59 -37.36
CA ILE A 119 33.20 10.01 -37.76
C ILE A 119 32.32 10.46 -36.57
N LEU A 120 32.74 10.16 -35.33
CA LEU A 120 31.94 10.42 -34.13
C LEU A 120 31.57 11.91 -34.00
N SER A 121 32.54 12.82 -34.22
CA SER A 121 32.32 14.27 -34.19
C SER A 121 31.29 14.72 -35.24
N SER A 122 31.38 14.21 -36.46
CA SER A 122 30.45 14.53 -37.55
C SER A 122 29.03 14.03 -37.28
N ILE A 123 28.89 12.85 -36.66
CA ILE A 123 27.59 12.30 -36.27
C ILE A 123 26.96 13.14 -35.15
N ILE A 124 27.75 13.60 -34.17
CA ILE A 124 27.30 14.49 -33.09
C ILE A 124 26.91 15.87 -33.63
N LEU A 125 27.70 16.45 -34.53
CA LEU A 125 27.35 17.70 -35.22
C LEU A 125 26.01 17.55 -35.96
N GLY A 126 25.85 16.48 -36.75
CA GLY A 126 24.60 16.17 -37.44
C GLY A 126 23.43 15.86 -36.50
N ILE A 127 23.67 15.47 -35.25
CA ILE A 127 22.63 15.34 -34.21
C ILE A 127 22.21 16.74 -33.74
N ASN A 128 23.17 17.58 -33.35
CA ASN A 128 22.90 18.93 -32.82
C ASN A 128 22.30 19.88 -33.87
N GLN A 129 22.56 19.63 -35.16
CA GLN A 129 21.93 20.31 -36.31
C GLN A 129 20.56 19.71 -36.71
N THR A 130 20.12 18.58 -36.14
CA THR A 130 18.78 18.04 -36.44
C THR A 130 17.72 18.79 -35.62
N VAL A 131 16.63 19.24 -36.26
CA VAL A 131 15.49 19.83 -35.54
C VAL A 131 14.84 18.78 -34.63
N SER A 132 14.81 19.05 -33.32
CA SER A 132 14.20 18.14 -32.35
C SER A 132 12.69 18.31 -32.32
N ARG A 133 11.94 17.19 -32.33
CA ARG A 133 10.47 17.19 -32.22
C ARG A 133 9.96 17.84 -30.92
N VAL A 134 10.80 17.89 -29.88
CA VAL A 134 10.45 18.37 -28.53
C VAL A 134 10.68 19.89 -28.40
N THR A 135 11.85 20.40 -28.80
CA THR A 135 12.15 21.85 -28.73
C THR A 135 11.62 22.63 -29.94
N LYS A 136 11.33 21.92 -31.06
CA LYS A 136 10.97 22.46 -32.39
C LYS A 136 12.07 23.29 -33.06
N MET A 137 13.30 23.24 -32.54
CA MET A 137 14.49 23.95 -33.04
C MET A 137 15.66 22.95 -33.15
N ARG A 138 16.75 23.33 -33.84
CA ARG A 138 18.02 22.58 -33.80
C ARG A 138 18.68 22.85 -32.45
N ALA A 139 19.35 21.87 -31.86
CA ALA A 139 19.96 22.06 -30.53
C ALA A 139 21.06 23.13 -30.53
N ILE A 140 21.76 23.30 -31.66
CA ILE A 140 22.79 24.33 -31.87
C ILE A 140 22.24 25.77 -31.98
N ASP A 141 20.95 25.95 -32.25
CA ASP A 141 20.33 27.29 -32.34
C ASP A 141 19.82 27.80 -30.99
N ILE A 142 19.94 27.00 -29.92
CA ILE A 142 19.34 27.30 -28.61
C ILE A 142 20.38 28.05 -27.76
N THR A 143 20.08 29.31 -27.48
CA THR A 143 20.92 30.26 -26.73
C THR A 143 20.22 30.71 -25.46
N ASP A 144 20.91 31.41 -24.56
CA ASP A 144 20.29 31.96 -23.34
C ASP A 144 19.09 32.87 -23.65
N GLU A 145 19.07 33.56 -24.79
CA GLU A 145 17.98 34.46 -25.22
C GLU A 145 16.68 33.72 -25.55
N ASN A 146 16.74 32.60 -26.28
CA ASN A 146 15.56 31.80 -26.62
C ASN A 146 15.29 30.64 -25.63
N SER A 147 16.17 30.45 -24.65
CA SER A 147 16.08 29.42 -23.61
C SER A 147 14.74 29.43 -22.86
N GLY A 148 14.14 30.61 -22.65
CA GLY A 148 12.84 30.76 -21.99
C GLY A 148 11.68 30.15 -22.78
N GLU A 149 11.61 30.40 -24.09
CA GLU A 149 10.59 29.81 -24.95
C GLU A 149 10.75 28.29 -25.06
N VAL A 150 12.00 27.83 -25.16
CA VAL A 150 12.33 26.40 -25.14
C VAL A 150 11.94 25.77 -23.80
N PHE A 151 12.17 26.45 -22.67
CA PHE A 151 11.78 25.98 -21.34
C PHE A 151 10.27 25.82 -21.22
N GLU A 152 9.48 26.79 -21.67
CA GLU A 152 8.02 26.67 -21.68
C GLU A 152 7.57 25.49 -22.55
N ARG A 153 8.07 25.36 -23.78
CA ARG A 153 7.71 24.23 -24.67
C ARG A 153 8.07 22.86 -24.08
N VAL A 154 9.23 22.74 -23.42
CA VAL A 154 9.73 21.47 -22.86
C VAL A 154 9.07 21.12 -21.53
N PHE A 155 8.79 22.10 -20.67
CA PHE A 155 8.37 21.86 -19.27
C PHE A 155 6.96 22.35 -18.93
N ALA A 156 6.41 23.38 -19.57
CA ALA A 156 5.08 23.90 -19.23
C ALA A 156 3.95 22.86 -19.34
N PRO A 157 3.91 21.93 -20.32
CA PRO A 157 2.88 20.87 -20.33
C PRO A 157 2.88 20.02 -19.05
N SER A 158 4.06 19.75 -18.48
CA SER A 158 4.21 18.98 -17.24
C SER A 158 3.93 19.78 -15.96
N LEU A 159 4.04 21.11 -16.03
CA LEU A 159 3.76 22.05 -14.93
C LEU A 159 2.28 22.47 -14.89
N LEU A 160 1.64 22.62 -16.06
CA LEU A 160 0.23 22.96 -16.21
C LEU A 160 -0.70 21.78 -15.87
N ALA A 161 -0.27 20.54 -16.14
CA ALA A 161 -0.96 19.31 -15.71
C ALA A 161 -0.89 19.03 -14.18
N LYS A 162 -0.53 20.04 -13.37
CA LYS A 162 -0.51 20.02 -11.89
C LYS A 162 -1.05 21.34 -11.32
N ARG A 163 -2.29 21.71 -11.64
CA ARG A 163 -2.99 22.80 -10.93
C ARG A 163 -4.32 22.35 -10.35
N ASP A 164 -4.33 22.16 -9.04
CA ASP A 164 -5.52 22.42 -8.24
C ASP A 164 -5.92 23.91 -8.37
N LYS A 165 -7.16 24.24 -8.03
CA LYS A 165 -7.67 25.63 -8.07
C LYS A 165 -6.75 26.59 -7.30
N PRO A 166 -6.50 27.81 -7.81
CA PRO A 166 -5.58 28.76 -7.18
C PRO A 166 -6.04 29.10 -5.75
N LYS A 167 -5.13 28.97 -4.79
CA LYS A 167 -5.39 29.26 -3.36
C LYS A 167 -5.53 30.75 -3.01
N PHE A 168 -5.29 31.64 -3.97
CA PHE A 168 -5.20 33.08 -3.74
C PHE A 168 -6.14 33.81 -4.69
N VAL A 169 -6.81 34.84 -4.16
CA VAL A 169 -7.72 35.72 -4.89
C VAL A 169 -6.92 36.90 -5.48
N GLU A 170 -7.40 37.47 -6.57
CA GLU A 170 -6.80 38.67 -7.18
C GLU A 170 -6.64 39.80 -6.13
N GLY A 171 -5.48 40.47 -6.15
CA GLY A 171 -5.07 41.44 -5.12
C GLY A 171 -4.22 40.87 -3.97
N SER A 172 -4.07 39.55 -3.85
CA SER A 172 -3.23 38.94 -2.80
C SER A 172 -1.73 39.23 -3.00
N THR A 173 -1.07 39.85 -2.02
CA THR A 173 0.37 40.12 -2.07
C THR A 173 1.18 38.84 -1.81
N VAL A 174 1.98 38.40 -2.78
CA VAL A 174 2.77 37.15 -2.70
C VAL A 174 4.27 37.40 -2.89
N ARG A 175 5.12 36.71 -2.12
CA ARG A 175 6.58 36.72 -2.31
C ARG A 175 6.97 35.73 -3.40
N LEU A 176 7.50 36.23 -4.52
CA LEU A 176 8.05 35.43 -5.60
C LEU A 176 9.56 35.21 -5.39
N ARG A 177 10.01 33.95 -5.43
CA ARG A 177 11.44 33.61 -5.48
C ARG A 177 11.86 33.57 -6.96
N PHE A 178 12.42 34.66 -7.47
CA PHE A 178 13.01 34.69 -8.81
C PHE A 178 14.21 33.75 -8.87
N ILE A 179 14.12 32.68 -9.65
CA ILE A 179 15.24 31.78 -9.98
C ILE A 179 15.68 32.13 -11.40
N PHE A 180 16.79 32.85 -11.52
CA PHE A 180 17.40 33.19 -12.80
C PHE A 180 18.17 31.97 -13.37
N SER A 181 18.01 31.73 -14.68
CA SER A 181 18.88 30.92 -15.55
C SER A 181 19.18 29.46 -15.12
N LEU A 182 18.52 28.51 -15.79
CA LEU A 182 18.71 27.06 -15.63
C LEU A 182 19.24 26.41 -16.91
N ILE A 183 20.56 26.40 -17.08
CA ILE A 183 21.27 25.49 -18.01
C ILE A 183 21.50 24.16 -17.28
N PHE A 184 21.11 23.04 -17.86
CA PHE A 184 20.75 21.84 -17.10
C PHE A 184 21.42 20.57 -17.67
N LEU A 185 22.71 20.35 -17.41
CA LEU A 185 23.42 19.19 -17.98
C LEU A 185 23.20 17.87 -17.23
N MET A 186 23.26 16.79 -18.02
CA MET A 186 23.16 15.41 -17.55
C MET A 186 24.12 14.50 -18.32
N PHE A 187 24.75 13.58 -17.60
CA PHE A 187 25.82 12.71 -18.09
C PHE A 187 25.50 11.25 -17.79
N LEU A 188 26.04 10.34 -18.61
CA LEU A 188 26.12 8.92 -18.26
C LEU A 188 27.47 8.38 -18.75
N VAL A 189 28.29 7.90 -17.82
CA VAL A 189 29.56 7.26 -18.19
C VAL A 189 29.31 5.82 -18.62
N SER A 190 29.64 5.57 -19.89
CA SER A 190 29.89 4.25 -20.44
C SER A 190 28.75 3.23 -20.38
N VAL A 191 28.07 3.16 -21.53
CA VAL A 191 27.32 1.99 -22.02
C VAL A 191 28.14 0.70 -21.92
N ASP A 192 27.60 -0.29 -21.19
CA ASP A 192 27.91 -1.69 -21.44
C ASP A 192 27.02 -2.21 -22.59
N PHE A 193 27.56 -3.03 -23.49
CA PHE A 193 26.94 -3.23 -24.83
C PHE A 193 26.07 -4.48 -24.99
N ASP A 194 26.09 -5.41 -24.03
CA ASP A 194 25.53 -6.77 -24.20
C ASP A 194 24.33 -7.09 -23.29
N LYS A 195 23.56 -6.10 -22.80
CA LYS A 195 22.30 -6.34 -22.06
C LYS A 195 21.13 -5.50 -22.56
N ILE A 196 20.18 -6.16 -23.21
CA ILE A 196 18.80 -5.69 -23.41
C ILE A 196 17.89 -6.75 -22.80
N ASN A 197 16.97 -6.33 -21.93
CA ASN A 197 15.66 -6.95 -21.81
C ASN A 197 14.64 -5.87 -21.41
N PHE A 198 13.48 -5.87 -22.06
CA PHE A 198 12.42 -4.88 -21.86
C PHE A 198 11.53 -5.26 -20.66
N ARG A 199 11.06 -4.26 -19.89
CA ARG A 199 9.63 -4.12 -19.50
C ARG A 199 9.32 -2.72 -18.99
N LEU A 200 8.03 -2.41 -18.88
CA LEU A 200 7.45 -1.06 -18.84
C LEU A 200 6.84 -0.69 -17.48
N PHE A 201 6.56 0.63 -17.36
CA PHE A 201 5.30 1.26 -16.89
C PHE A 201 5.17 1.87 -15.47
N PHE A 202 4.54 3.07 -15.47
CA PHE A 202 3.84 3.82 -14.39
C PHE A 202 4.64 4.18 -13.11
N GLU A 203 4.43 5.28 -12.38
CA GLU A 203 3.92 6.64 -12.58
C GLU A 203 4.19 7.39 -11.24
N ASN A 204 4.39 8.72 -11.31
CA ASN A 204 3.81 9.78 -10.42
C ASN A 204 3.40 9.45 -8.95
N LYS A 205 3.62 10.30 -7.91
CA LYS A 205 3.97 11.75 -7.81
C LYS A 205 4.13 12.20 -6.31
N VAL A 206 4.84 13.32 -6.08
CA VAL A 206 4.64 14.37 -5.01
C VAL A 206 5.07 14.02 -3.55
N VAL A 207 5.94 14.74 -2.80
CA VAL A 207 6.26 16.19 -2.53
C VAL A 207 5.35 16.79 -1.42
N THR A 208 5.81 17.38 -0.29
CA THR A 208 6.45 18.72 -0.16
C THR A 208 6.88 19.10 1.28
N LYS A 209 7.79 20.11 1.38
CA LYS A 209 7.90 21.23 2.40
C LYS A 209 8.70 20.94 3.71
N VAL A 210 9.16 21.92 4.53
CA VAL A 210 8.94 23.40 4.62
C VAL A 210 10.20 24.20 5.13
N ILE A 211 10.29 25.52 4.81
CA ILE A 211 11.04 26.67 5.44
C ILE A 211 12.59 26.72 5.45
N GLU A 212 13.15 27.87 5.00
CA GLU A 212 14.52 28.37 5.26
C GLU A 212 14.46 29.70 6.07
N ASN A 213 15.52 29.99 6.85
CA ASN A 213 16.19 31.29 7.13
C ASN A 213 16.47 31.54 8.63
N PRO A 214 17.52 32.33 9.00
CA PRO A 214 18.86 32.38 8.41
C PRO A 214 20.00 32.36 9.48
N SER A 215 21.26 32.30 9.02
CA SER A 215 22.51 32.79 9.65
C SER A 215 22.69 32.83 11.19
N GLU A 216 23.70 32.13 11.71
CA GLU A 216 24.88 32.79 12.32
C GLU A 216 26.05 31.81 12.59
N SER A 217 27.21 32.36 12.93
CA SER A 217 28.50 31.69 13.13
C SER A 217 28.70 31.11 14.53
N GLU A 218 29.56 30.10 14.69
CA GLU A 218 30.78 30.11 15.55
C GLU A 218 31.40 28.71 15.75
N GLN A 219 32.75 28.66 15.89
CA GLN A 219 33.59 27.78 16.75
C GLN A 219 33.37 26.23 16.76
N ALA A 220 34.36 25.32 16.94
CA ALA A 220 35.83 25.34 16.99
C ALA A 220 36.41 23.91 16.69
N LYS A 221 37.74 23.77 16.74
CA LYS A 221 38.58 22.58 16.39
C LYS A 221 38.24 21.24 17.07
N PRO A 222 38.60 20.09 16.46
CA PRO A 222 39.07 18.89 17.16
C PRO A 222 40.62 18.84 17.24
N PRO A 223 41.24 18.33 18.31
CA PRO A 223 42.69 18.16 18.42
C PRO A 223 43.19 16.73 18.08
N GLU A 224 44.24 16.71 17.26
CA GLU A 224 45.50 15.93 17.31
C GLU A 224 45.57 14.40 17.53
N GLU A 225 46.56 13.83 16.82
CA GLU A 225 47.02 12.44 16.90
C GLU A 225 47.81 12.15 18.18
N LEU A 226 47.87 10.87 18.58
CA LEU A 226 49.00 10.32 19.33
C LEU A 226 49.38 8.95 18.74
N LYS A 227 50.50 8.93 18.01
CA LYS A 227 51.25 7.72 17.66
C LYS A 227 52.16 7.39 18.84
N ASP A 228 52.35 6.10 19.17
CA ASP A 228 53.72 5.55 19.13
C ASP A 228 53.83 4.01 19.29
N LYS A 229 54.98 3.50 18.82
CA LYS A 229 55.72 2.30 19.25
C LYS A 229 55.20 0.89 18.92
N ASP A 230 55.66 0.44 17.75
CA ASP A 230 56.45 -0.79 17.54
C ASP A 230 56.55 -1.82 18.67
N LYS A 231 56.22 -3.08 18.32
CA LYS A 231 57.09 -4.25 18.55
C LYS A 231 56.81 -5.31 17.49
N SER A 232 57.86 -5.71 16.78
CA SER A 232 57.84 -6.83 15.83
C SER A 232 57.83 -8.18 16.56
N ILE A 233 57.37 -9.25 15.87
CA ILE A 233 58.01 -10.59 15.80
C ILE A 233 57.11 -11.60 15.03
N ILE A 234 57.69 -12.15 13.95
CA ILE A 234 57.44 -13.46 13.30
C ILE A 234 56.03 -13.81 12.77
N VAL A 235 55.99 -14.12 11.47
CA VAL A 235 54.92 -14.86 10.77
C VAL A 235 55.31 -16.34 10.67
N PRO A 236 54.38 -17.28 10.82
CA PRO A 236 54.19 -18.22 9.71
C PRO A 236 52.71 -18.42 9.36
N ALA A 237 52.43 -18.53 8.07
CA ALA A 237 51.14 -19.00 7.59
C ALA A 237 50.99 -20.51 7.88
N THR A 238 49.86 -20.94 8.40
CA THR A 238 49.47 -22.37 8.38
C THR A 238 47.97 -22.48 8.21
N SER A 239 47.55 -23.12 7.13
CA SER A 239 46.15 -23.40 6.83
C SER A 239 45.62 -24.49 7.74
N GLN A 240 44.63 -24.19 8.57
CA GLN A 240 43.81 -25.20 9.23
C GLN A 240 42.33 -24.86 9.06
N LYS A 241 41.55 -25.86 8.63
CA LYS A 241 40.10 -25.85 8.76
C LYS A 241 39.79 -25.78 10.25
N LEU A 242 38.92 -24.86 10.67
CA LEU A 242 38.21 -24.99 11.94
C LEU A 242 36.76 -25.33 11.67
N GLU A 243 36.25 -26.25 12.48
CA GLU A 243 34.94 -26.88 12.32
C GLU A 243 33.82 -26.00 12.89
N THR A 244 32.59 -26.30 12.48
CA THR A 244 31.38 -25.61 12.90
C THR A 244 31.11 -25.78 14.40
N THR A 245 31.15 -24.69 15.17
CA THR A 245 30.40 -24.58 16.43
C THR A 245 28.98 -24.08 16.15
N PRO A 246 27.94 -24.61 16.81
CA PRO A 246 26.55 -24.26 16.52
C PRO A 246 26.18 -22.87 17.05
N GLU A 247 25.51 -22.05 16.24
CA GLU A 247 24.88 -20.76 16.61
C GLU A 247 23.64 -20.92 17.53
N SER A 248 23.57 -21.98 18.35
CA SER A 248 22.42 -22.30 19.20
C SER A 248 22.53 -21.75 20.63
N ALA A 249 23.51 -20.87 20.91
CA ALA A 249 23.91 -20.51 22.27
C ALA A 249 23.72 -19.02 22.64
N LEU A 250 22.67 -18.36 22.12
CA LEU A 250 22.15 -17.08 22.67
C LEU A 250 20.75 -16.70 22.14
N ARG A 251 19.86 -17.68 21.92
CA ARG A 251 18.47 -17.42 21.50
C ARG A 251 17.55 -17.22 22.71
N ASP A 252 16.71 -16.19 22.69
CA ASP A 252 15.71 -15.97 23.73
C ASP A 252 14.72 -17.16 23.75
N PRO A 253 14.50 -17.83 24.90
CA PRO A 253 13.64 -19.00 24.99
C PRO A 253 12.15 -18.73 24.69
N ARG A 254 11.75 -17.47 24.47
CA ARG A 254 10.40 -17.08 24.03
C ARG A 254 10.24 -17.00 22.51
N LEU A 255 11.32 -17.11 21.74
CA LEU A 255 11.27 -17.14 20.26
C LEU A 255 11.00 -18.56 19.75
N ASP A 256 10.13 -18.69 18.75
CA ASP A 256 9.86 -20.00 18.11
C ASP A 256 11.18 -20.58 17.55
N PRO A 257 11.55 -21.84 17.88
CA PRO A 257 12.79 -22.46 17.38
C PRO A 257 12.92 -22.45 15.85
N GLN A 258 11.81 -22.39 15.12
CA GLN A 258 11.76 -22.38 13.65
C GLN A 258 11.79 -20.97 13.02
N SER A 259 11.75 -19.91 13.83
CA SER A 259 11.98 -18.54 13.35
C SER A 259 13.41 -18.38 12.80
N VAL A 260 13.62 -17.45 11.87
CA VAL A 260 14.93 -17.13 11.29
C VAL A 260 15.14 -15.63 11.34
N ASP A 261 16.31 -15.21 11.80
CA ASP A 261 16.69 -13.82 11.96
C ASP A 261 16.84 -13.19 10.56
N LYS A 262 15.99 -12.20 10.24
CA LYS A 262 15.92 -11.60 8.90
C LYS A 262 16.42 -10.16 8.90
N ILE A 263 17.45 -9.89 8.09
CA ILE A 263 17.91 -8.53 7.77
C ILE A 263 16.85 -7.83 6.88
N PRO A 264 16.48 -6.56 7.13
CA PRO A 264 15.51 -5.85 6.30
C PRO A 264 15.95 -5.69 4.83
N ASP A 265 15.01 -5.92 3.91
CA ASP A 265 15.22 -5.84 2.45
C ASP A 265 15.73 -4.45 1.96
N SER A 266 15.66 -3.41 2.80
CA SER A 266 16.20 -2.08 2.54
C SER A 266 17.72 -1.94 2.76
N ILE A 267 18.34 -2.94 3.40
CA ILE A 267 19.77 -2.96 3.79
C ILE A 267 20.51 -4.13 3.10
N ASP A 268 19.78 -5.07 2.48
CA ASP A 268 20.35 -6.12 1.64
C ASP A 268 20.69 -5.58 0.24
N PHE A 269 21.90 -5.04 0.09
CA PHE A 269 22.39 -4.46 -1.16
C PHE A 269 22.94 -5.49 -2.16
N PHE A 270 23.11 -6.76 -1.76
CA PHE A 270 23.92 -7.75 -2.50
C PHE A 270 23.10 -8.90 -3.08
N ASN A 271 21.94 -9.21 -2.51
CA ASN A 271 21.06 -10.23 -3.06
C ASN A 271 20.09 -9.65 -4.11
N ALA A 272 19.97 -10.33 -5.25
CA ALA A 272 18.88 -10.08 -6.18
C ALA A 272 17.55 -10.53 -5.54
N LYS A 273 16.44 -9.87 -5.90
CA LYS A 273 15.10 -10.30 -5.44
C LYS A 273 14.87 -11.78 -5.77
N PRO A 274 14.39 -12.61 -4.82
CA PRO A 274 14.29 -14.05 -5.02
C PRO A 274 13.31 -14.41 -6.13
N THR A 275 13.75 -15.30 -7.04
CA THR A 275 12.93 -15.81 -8.14
C THR A 275 12.00 -16.90 -7.63
N ILE A 276 10.69 -16.74 -7.86
CA ILE A 276 9.69 -17.75 -7.51
C ILE A 276 9.72 -18.86 -8.56
N VAL A 277 10.21 -20.05 -8.17
CA VAL A 277 10.24 -21.27 -9.00
C VAL A 277 9.26 -22.36 -8.53
N ALA A 278 8.45 -22.07 -7.51
CA ALA A 278 7.63 -23.08 -6.81
C ALA A 278 6.34 -23.51 -7.54
N TYR A 279 5.79 -22.66 -8.42
CA TYR A 279 4.47 -22.85 -9.03
C TYR A 279 4.56 -23.44 -10.43
N GLN A 280 3.77 -24.49 -10.69
CA GLN A 280 3.58 -25.08 -12.01
C GLN A 280 2.40 -24.44 -12.75
N HIS A 281 1.26 -24.28 -12.08
CA HIS A 281 0.04 -23.68 -12.64
C HIS A 281 -0.75 -22.93 -11.57
N SER A 282 -1.56 -21.94 -11.97
CA SER A 282 -2.38 -21.16 -11.04
C SER A 282 -3.70 -20.72 -11.68
N SER A 283 -4.77 -21.46 -11.39
CA SER A 283 -6.13 -21.24 -11.89
C SER A 283 -6.98 -20.47 -10.87
N SER A 284 -8.04 -19.82 -11.35
CA SER A 284 -9.14 -19.34 -10.50
C SER A 284 -10.33 -20.24 -10.79
N VAL A 285 -10.94 -20.83 -9.76
CA VAL A 285 -12.04 -21.79 -9.90
C VAL A 285 -13.32 -21.18 -9.34
N GLU A 286 -14.40 -21.32 -10.10
CA GLU A 286 -15.75 -20.90 -9.73
C GLU A 286 -16.47 -22.02 -8.98
N TYR A 287 -17.14 -21.66 -7.88
CA TYR A 287 -17.97 -22.54 -7.07
C TYR A 287 -19.37 -21.95 -6.97
N LEU A 288 -20.35 -22.74 -7.39
CA LEU A 288 -21.77 -22.43 -7.26
C LEU A 288 -22.29 -22.88 -5.88
N PRO A 289 -23.36 -22.26 -5.35
CA PRO A 289 -23.99 -22.71 -4.11
C PRO A 289 -24.65 -24.07 -4.32
N LEU A 290 -24.54 -24.94 -3.32
CA LEU A 290 -25.22 -26.24 -3.27
C LEU A 290 -26.73 -26.10 -3.06
N THR A 291 -27.14 -24.99 -2.44
CA THR A 291 -28.52 -24.60 -2.16
C THR A 291 -29.07 -23.69 -3.26
N PRO A 292 -30.32 -23.89 -3.72
CA PRO A 292 -30.97 -22.99 -4.67
C PRO A 292 -31.02 -21.55 -4.16
N ILE A 293 -30.76 -20.60 -5.05
CA ILE A 293 -30.82 -19.16 -4.76
C ILE A 293 -32.23 -18.80 -4.28
N GLY A 294 -32.32 -18.05 -3.18
CA GLY A 294 -33.57 -17.72 -2.48
C GLY A 294 -33.93 -18.69 -1.34
N THR A 295 -33.27 -19.85 -1.23
CA THR A 295 -33.31 -20.71 -0.04
C THR A 295 -32.11 -20.41 0.85
N TRP A 296 -32.34 -20.21 2.15
CA TRP A 296 -31.31 -19.81 3.11
C TRP A 296 -31.11 -20.86 4.20
N PRO A 297 -29.87 -21.02 4.73
CA PRO A 297 -28.63 -20.34 4.34
C PRO A 297 -28.07 -20.84 3.01
N LEU A 298 -27.20 -20.04 2.36
CA LEU A 298 -26.45 -20.49 1.20
C LEU A 298 -25.23 -21.31 1.63
N HIS A 299 -25.06 -22.50 1.04
CA HIS A 299 -23.92 -23.38 1.31
C HIS A 299 -22.99 -23.47 0.10
N PHE A 300 -21.70 -23.20 0.30
CA PHE A 300 -20.63 -23.46 -0.66
C PHE A 300 -19.69 -24.53 -0.11
N ARG A 301 -19.34 -25.53 -0.93
CA ARG A 301 -18.33 -26.54 -0.61
C ARG A 301 -17.19 -26.47 -1.61
N VAL A 302 -16.00 -26.16 -1.10
CA VAL A 302 -14.78 -25.94 -1.87
C VAL A 302 -13.81 -27.06 -1.53
N ASN A 303 -13.57 -27.95 -2.48
CA ASN A 303 -12.57 -29.01 -2.36
C ASN A 303 -11.31 -28.59 -3.11
N SER A 304 -10.16 -28.57 -2.42
CA SER A 304 -8.88 -28.18 -3.05
C SER A 304 -8.22 -29.31 -3.85
N GLY A 305 -8.55 -30.58 -3.57
CA GLY A 305 -7.96 -31.73 -4.23
C GLY A 305 -6.44 -31.73 -4.07
N GLN A 306 -5.69 -31.93 -5.16
CA GLN A 306 -4.22 -31.85 -5.15
C GLN A 306 -3.68 -30.40 -5.13
N ALA A 307 -4.52 -29.40 -5.42
CA ALA A 307 -4.09 -28.01 -5.45
C ALA A 307 -4.02 -27.39 -4.05
N TYR A 308 -3.10 -26.46 -3.88
CA TYR A 308 -2.99 -25.59 -2.71
C TYR A 308 -3.88 -24.36 -2.92
N LEU A 309 -4.59 -23.91 -1.88
CA LEU A 309 -5.61 -22.86 -2.02
C LEU A 309 -5.14 -21.53 -1.42
N ASP A 310 -5.17 -20.46 -2.22
CA ASP A 310 -4.85 -19.11 -1.77
C ASP A 310 -6.12 -18.42 -1.25
N LEU A 311 -6.33 -18.52 0.06
CA LEU A 311 -7.43 -17.88 0.78
C LEU A 311 -7.41 -16.35 0.66
N SER A 312 -6.24 -15.74 0.45
CA SER A 312 -6.08 -14.27 0.34
C SER A 312 -6.60 -13.67 -0.96
N ARG A 313 -6.96 -14.53 -1.94
CA ARG A 313 -7.51 -14.14 -3.24
C ARG A 313 -8.88 -14.76 -3.52
N CYS A 314 -9.60 -15.12 -2.46
CA CYS A 314 -10.96 -15.62 -2.56
C CYS A 314 -11.97 -14.46 -2.46
N TYR A 315 -12.92 -14.42 -3.39
CA TYR A 315 -13.94 -13.37 -3.45
C TYR A 315 -15.31 -13.94 -3.83
N LEU A 316 -16.35 -13.26 -3.38
CA LEU A 316 -17.74 -13.56 -3.69
C LEU A 316 -18.22 -12.57 -4.77
N VAL A 317 -18.93 -13.08 -5.76
CA VAL A 317 -19.63 -12.29 -6.79
C VAL A 317 -21.12 -12.47 -6.57
N THR A 318 -21.86 -11.38 -6.44
CA THR A 318 -23.30 -11.39 -6.12
C THR A 318 -24.07 -10.36 -6.91
N SER A 319 -25.13 -10.80 -7.58
CA SER A 319 -25.97 -9.93 -8.41
C SER A 319 -27.29 -9.64 -7.72
N PHE A 320 -27.58 -8.37 -7.51
CA PHE A 320 -28.77 -7.90 -6.78
C PHE A 320 -29.79 -7.23 -7.68
N ARG A 321 -31.05 -7.25 -7.27
CA ARG A 321 -32.17 -6.50 -7.85
C ARG A 321 -33.06 -5.95 -6.74
N ILE A 322 -33.67 -4.79 -6.92
CA ILE A 322 -34.67 -4.24 -6.00
C ILE A 322 -36.04 -4.28 -6.69
N THR A 323 -37.07 -4.68 -5.94
CA THR A 323 -38.47 -4.58 -6.36
C THR A 323 -39.27 -3.80 -5.34
N LYS A 324 -40.35 -3.18 -5.79
CA LYS A 324 -41.36 -2.49 -4.99
C LYS A 324 -42.56 -3.41 -4.85
N LYS A 325 -43.13 -3.51 -3.67
CA LYS A 325 -44.33 -4.30 -3.43
C LYS A 325 -45.58 -3.47 -3.71
N ASP A 326 -46.50 -4.01 -4.51
CA ASP A 326 -47.81 -3.44 -4.81
C ASP A 326 -48.87 -4.52 -4.58
N GLY A 327 -49.51 -4.47 -3.40
CA GLY A 327 -50.30 -5.58 -2.86
C GLY A 327 -49.41 -6.82 -2.62
N ASP A 328 -49.74 -7.94 -3.26
CA ASP A 328 -48.96 -9.18 -3.24
C ASP A 328 -48.00 -9.33 -4.45
N LYS A 329 -47.90 -8.31 -5.32
CA LYS A 329 -47.05 -8.35 -6.51
C LYS A 329 -45.77 -7.54 -6.32
N ASN A 330 -44.65 -8.09 -6.77
CA ASN A 330 -43.39 -7.36 -6.86
C ASN A 330 -43.29 -6.69 -8.24
N VAL A 331 -43.25 -5.36 -8.23
CA VAL A 331 -43.18 -4.47 -9.39
C VAL A 331 -41.76 -3.91 -9.51
N PRO A 332 -41.22 -3.70 -10.73
CA PRO A 332 -39.94 -3.01 -10.93
C PRO A 332 -39.89 -1.63 -10.27
N ILE A 333 -38.73 -1.23 -9.76
CA ILE A 333 -38.52 0.13 -9.22
C ILE A 333 -38.30 1.16 -10.33
N THR A 334 -38.72 2.40 -10.09
CA THR A 334 -38.53 3.53 -11.01
C THR A 334 -37.49 4.52 -10.49
N ALA A 335 -36.93 5.36 -11.36
CA ALA A 335 -36.03 6.45 -10.96
C ALA A 335 -36.70 7.52 -10.04
N ALA A 336 -38.01 7.43 -9.79
CA ALA A 336 -38.72 8.25 -8.81
C ALA A 336 -38.79 7.60 -7.40
N ASP A 337 -38.55 6.30 -7.27
CA ASP A 337 -38.64 5.58 -5.98
C ASP A 337 -37.41 5.88 -5.11
N PRO A 338 -37.56 6.47 -3.90
CA PRO A 338 -36.44 6.90 -3.07
C PRO A 338 -35.93 5.73 -2.22
N VAL A 339 -35.42 4.68 -2.87
CA VAL A 339 -34.80 3.50 -2.26
C VAL A 339 -33.34 3.36 -2.67
N SER A 340 -32.49 2.92 -1.76
CA SER A 340 -31.07 2.65 -1.98
C SER A 340 -30.62 1.51 -1.05
N PHE A 341 -29.49 0.87 -1.34
CA PHE A 341 -28.89 -0.07 -0.41
C PHE A 341 -28.09 0.65 0.69
N ILE A 342 -27.86 -0.04 1.81
CA ILE A 342 -26.80 0.30 2.76
C ILE A 342 -25.43 0.30 2.09
N ASN A 343 -24.46 0.98 2.72
CA ASN A 343 -23.12 1.10 2.17
C ASN A 343 -22.37 -0.24 2.15
N GLY A 344 -21.67 -0.55 1.05
CA GLY A 344 -20.90 -1.79 0.91
C GLY A 344 -21.75 -3.06 0.83
N PHE A 345 -22.97 -2.97 0.28
CA PHE A 345 -23.98 -4.03 0.32
C PHE A 345 -23.53 -5.39 -0.20
N GLY A 346 -22.54 -5.45 -1.11
CA GLY A 346 -21.96 -6.73 -1.56
C GLY A 346 -21.35 -7.58 -0.44
N ALA A 347 -21.00 -6.99 0.70
CA ALA A 347 -20.60 -7.72 1.92
C ALA A 347 -21.54 -7.49 3.11
N THR A 348 -22.14 -6.31 3.23
CA THR A 348 -23.01 -5.97 4.37
C THR A 348 -24.42 -6.57 4.27
N PHE A 349 -24.80 -7.19 3.15
CA PHE A 349 -26.00 -8.03 3.09
C PHE A 349 -25.89 -9.30 3.94
N ILE A 350 -24.68 -9.74 4.28
CA ILE A 350 -24.44 -10.97 5.04
C ILE A 350 -24.62 -10.68 6.53
N LYS A 351 -25.58 -11.36 7.16
CA LYS A 351 -25.83 -11.31 8.61
C LYS A 351 -24.86 -12.21 9.35
N ASN A 352 -24.84 -13.49 8.96
CA ASN A 352 -23.96 -14.47 9.56
C ASN A 352 -23.21 -15.25 8.49
N LEU A 353 -21.91 -15.42 8.72
CA LEU A 353 -21.03 -16.23 7.90
C LEU A 353 -20.27 -17.20 8.81
N LYS A 354 -20.41 -18.50 8.52
CA LYS A 354 -19.62 -19.56 9.15
C LYS A 354 -18.65 -20.13 8.14
N VAL A 355 -17.44 -20.43 8.59
CA VAL A 355 -16.44 -21.18 7.82
C VAL A 355 -15.98 -22.37 8.64
N SER A 356 -16.08 -23.55 8.05
CA SER A 356 -15.57 -24.81 8.60
C SER A 356 -14.56 -25.41 7.63
N PHE A 357 -13.44 -25.91 8.13
CA PHE A 357 -12.54 -26.74 7.32
C PHE A 357 -12.61 -28.18 7.83
N ASN A 358 -12.71 -29.15 6.92
CA ASN A 358 -12.82 -30.58 7.23
C ASN A 358 -13.88 -30.88 8.32
N GLY A 359 -15.03 -30.19 8.24
CA GLY A 359 -16.13 -30.30 9.21
C GLY A 359 -15.93 -29.57 10.55
N ARG A 360 -14.73 -29.04 10.87
CA ARG A 360 -14.47 -28.26 12.09
C ARG A 360 -14.65 -26.77 11.84
N GLN A 361 -15.57 -26.14 12.57
CA GLN A 361 -15.81 -24.69 12.50
C GLN A 361 -14.57 -23.90 12.94
N VAL A 362 -14.08 -23.04 12.06
CA VAL A 362 -12.92 -22.15 12.28
C VAL A 362 -13.39 -20.73 12.62
N TYR A 363 -14.43 -20.26 11.93
CA TYR A 363 -14.95 -18.90 12.05
C TYR A 363 -16.48 -18.91 12.09
N ASN A 364 -17.05 -18.03 12.91
CA ASN A 364 -18.47 -17.71 12.96
C ASN A 364 -18.59 -16.26 13.43
N SER A 365 -19.31 -15.43 12.68
CA SER A 365 -19.50 -14.01 12.96
C SER A 365 -20.56 -13.68 14.02
N ASN A 366 -21.36 -14.66 14.46
CA ASN A 366 -22.44 -14.48 15.45
C ASN A 366 -23.39 -13.32 15.10
N ASP A 367 -23.96 -13.34 13.88
CA ASP A 367 -24.89 -12.32 13.36
C ASP A 367 -24.32 -10.88 13.21
N LEU A 368 -23.02 -10.67 13.47
CA LEU A 368 -22.35 -9.37 13.40
C LEU A 368 -21.44 -9.21 12.16
N PHE A 369 -21.64 -10.02 11.10
CA PHE A 369 -20.74 -10.00 9.93
C PHE A 369 -20.74 -8.65 9.22
N ALA A 370 -21.92 -8.06 8.98
CA ALA A 370 -22.03 -6.75 8.33
C ALA A 370 -21.24 -5.65 9.08
N PHE A 371 -21.25 -5.68 10.42
CA PHE A 371 -20.47 -4.75 11.25
C PHE A 371 -18.96 -5.05 11.19
N ASN A 372 -18.54 -6.33 11.21
CA ASN A 372 -17.13 -6.69 11.03
C ASN A 372 -16.61 -6.21 9.67
N ALA A 373 -17.31 -6.53 8.59
CA ALA A 373 -16.95 -6.14 7.23
C ALA A 373 -16.89 -4.60 7.08
N TYR A 374 -17.90 -3.87 7.55
CA TYR A 374 -17.92 -2.41 7.48
C TYR A 374 -16.79 -1.77 8.30
N LEU A 375 -16.65 -2.13 9.58
CA LEU A 375 -15.62 -1.54 10.45
C LEU A 375 -14.21 -1.91 10.00
N ARG A 376 -13.96 -3.16 9.61
CA ARG A 376 -12.65 -3.61 9.08
C ARG A 376 -12.28 -2.85 7.81
N ARG A 377 -13.19 -2.71 6.85
CA ARG A 377 -12.97 -1.93 5.63
C ARG A 377 -12.67 -0.46 5.96
N ARG A 378 -13.46 0.14 6.85
CA ARG A 378 -13.28 1.55 7.20
C ARG A 378 -12.01 1.84 8.00
N LEU A 379 -11.61 0.95 8.92
CA LEU A 379 -10.53 1.18 9.89
C LEU A 379 -9.17 0.58 9.49
N CYS A 380 -9.15 -0.56 8.80
CA CYS A 380 -7.93 -1.34 8.54
C CYS A 380 -7.42 -1.22 7.10
N ILE A 381 -8.28 -0.83 6.16
CA ILE A 381 -7.90 -0.61 4.76
C ILE A 381 -7.70 0.91 4.57
N GLY A 382 -6.56 1.29 3.98
CA GLY A 382 -6.25 2.70 3.73
C GLY A 382 -7.19 3.34 2.70
N ALA A 383 -7.54 4.62 2.91
CA ALA A 383 -8.60 5.35 2.21
C ALA A 383 -8.58 5.21 0.68
N THR A 384 -7.41 5.29 0.04
CA THR A 384 -7.30 5.16 -1.42
C THR A 384 -7.71 3.78 -1.93
N LYS A 385 -7.36 2.70 -1.22
CA LYS A 385 -7.77 1.33 -1.59
C LYS A 385 -9.25 1.08 -1.32
N ASN A 386 -9.81 1.75 -0.32
CA ASN A 386 -11.25 1.69 -0.04
C ASN A 386 -12.08 2.22 -1.20
N GLU A 387 -11.62 3.26 -1.90
CA GLU A 387 -12.35 3.81 -3.04
C GLU A 387 -12.27 2.88 -4.25
N GLU A 388 -11.11 2.30 -4.57
CA GLU A 388 -10.96 1.45 -5.76
C GLU A 388 -11.56 0.04 -5.61
N GLU A 389 -11.23 -0.70 -4.55
CA GLU A 389 -11.67 -2.10 -4.38
C GLU A 389 -13.14 -2.18 -3.95
N LEU A 390 -13.57 -1.29 -3.06
CA LEU A 390 -14.89 -1.43 -2.44
C LEU A 390 -16.03 -0.83 -3.26
N GLN A 391 -15.76 0.07 -4.23
CA GLN A 391 -16.79 0.55 -5.16
C GLN A 391 -17.46 -0.61 -5.92
N VAL A 392 -16.68 -1.61 -6.34
CA VAL A 392 -17.20 -2.85 -6.95
C VAL A 392 -18.01 -3.68 -5.94
N GLY A 393 -17.74 -3.55 -4.64
CA GLY A 393 -18.53 -4.11 -3.56
C GLY A 393 -19.76 -3.27 -3.15
N GLY A 394 -20.10 -2.21 -3.90
CA GLY A 394 -21.21 -1.30 -3.59
C GLY A 394 -20.90 -0.27 -2.50
N TYR A 395 -19.62 -0.01 -2.21
CA TYR A 395 -19.20 1.04 -1.28
C TYR A 395 -19.05 2.38 -1.99
N ILE A 396 -19.86 3.36 -1.60
CA ILE A 396 -19.78 4.74 -2.06
C ILE A 396 -19.78 5.61 -0.82
N GLU A 397 -18.83 6.54 -0.68
CA GLU A 397 -18.67 7.24 0.59
C GLU A 397 -19.91 8.09 0.92
N ASP A 398 -20.50 7.83 2.08
CA ASP A 398 -21.64 8.63 2.54
C ASP A 398 -21.20 10.04 2.97
N GLY A 399 -22.14 10.98 2.80
CA GLY A 399 -21.98 12.35 3.27
C GLY A 399 -22.12 12.45 4.79
N LEU A 400 -22.63 13.58 5.27
CA LEU A 400 -22.99 13.75 6.69
C LEU A 400 -24.31 13.06 7.06
N ASN A 401 -25.13 12.76 6.06
CA ASN A 401 -26.41 12.06 6.19
C ASN A 401 -26.34 10.79 5.31
N HIS A 402 -26.73 9.64 5.85
CA HIS A 402 -26.74 8.36 5.13
C HIS A 402 -28.03 8.13 4.34
N MET A 403 -29.09 8.89 4.64
CA MET A 403 -30.41 8.85 4.00
C MET A 403 -30.58 9.90 2.89
N ALA A 404 -29.64 10.85 2.74
CA ALA A 404 -29.65 11.87 1.70
C ALA A 404 -28.23 12.37 1.39
N GLY A 405 -27.90 12.50 0.11
CA GLY A 405 -26.58 12.94 -0.37
C GLY A 405 -25.89 11.93 -1.30
N PRO A 406 -24.63 12.18 -1.67
CA PRO A 406 -23.99 11.53 -2.82
C PRO A 406 -23.82 10.01 -2.68
N GLY A 407 -23.62 9.48 -1.46
CA GLY A 407 -23.56 8.04 -1.22
C GLY A 407 -24.90 7.34 -1.45
N PHE A 408 -26.01 7.92 -0.95
CA PHE A 408 -27.36 7.38 -1.12
C PHE A 408 -27.79 7.46 -2.59
N GLU A 409 -27.60 8.62 -3.22
CA GLU A 409 -27.93 8.87 -4.63
C GLU A 409 -27.08 8.02 -5.58
N GLY A 410 -25.76 7.93 -5.33
CA GLY A 410 -24.85 7.10 -6.12
C GLY A 410 -25.20 5.61 -6.06
N ARG A 411 -25.55 5.07 -4.88
CA ARG A 411 -25.99 3.66 -4.75
C ARG A 411 -27.38 3.42 -5.34
N ARG A 412 -28.25 4.43 -5.35
CA ARG A 412 -29.58 4.38 -5.98
C ARG A 412 -29.49 4.33 -7.51
N ALA A 413 -28.58 5.11 -8.10
CA ALA A 413 -28.34 5.14 -9.54
C ALA A 413 -27.95 3.76 -10.12
N LEU A 414 -27.34 2.88 -9.33
CA LEU A 414 -26.96 1.51 -9.73
C LEU A 414 -28.16 0.59 -10.05
N PHE A 415 -29.35 0.92 -9.54
CA PHE A 415 -30.58 0.10 -9.68
C PHE A 415 -31.71 0.85 -10.40
N GLU A 416 -31.41 1.97 -11.05
CA GLU A 416 -32.41 2.69 -11.84
C GLU A 416 -32.97 1.84 -12.98
N ASN A 417 -34.27 2.00 -13.25
CA ASN A 417 -34.99 1.31 -14.31
C ASN A 417 -34.87 -0.24 -14.23
N ASP A 418 -34.99 -0.79 -13.02
CA ASP A 418 -35.02 -2.23 -12.75
C ASP A 418 -33.71 -2.97 -13.12
N ALA A 419 -32.60 -2.24 -13.17
CA ALA A 419 -31.27 -2.80 -13.41
C ALA A 419 -30.84 -3.79 -12.32
N THR A 420 -30.15 -4.85 -12.73
CA THR A 420 -29.40 -5.73 -11.84
C THR A 420 -27.96 -5.24 -11.70
N PHE A 421 -27.46 -5.10 -10.48
CA PHE A 421 -26.06 -4.74 -10.24
C PHE A 421 -25.27 -5.93 -9.70
N GLU A 422 -24.17 -6.27 -10.36
CA GLU A 422 -23.20 -7.27 -9.93
C GLU A 422 -22.14 -6.64 -9.03
N THR A 423 -22.02 -7.14 -7.80
CA THR A 423 -20.98 -6.73 -6.86
C THR A 423 -19.90 -7.80 -6.74
N VAL A 424 -18.65 -7.38 -6.57
CA VAL A 424 -17.54 -8.26 -6.19
C VAL A 424 -17.05 -7.87 -4.79
N CYS A 425 -16.92 -8.83 -3.88
CA CYS A 425 -16.45 -8.56 -2.52
C CYS A 425 -15.47 -9.63 -2.01
N SER A 426 -14.36 -9.16 -1.42
CA SER A 426 -13.46 -10.00 -0.62
C SER A 426 -14.18 -10.44 0.67
N LEU A 427 -14.09 -11.71 1.05
CA LEU A 427 -14.70 -12.19 2.29
C LEU A 427 -13.89 -11.69 3.50
N ASP A 428 -14.50 -10.86 4.35
CA ASP A 428 -13.86 -10.26 5.53
C ASP A 428 -13.68 -11.21 6.73
N VAL A 429 -13.43 -12.48 6.43
CA VAL A 429 -13.03 -13.52 7.40
C VAL A 429 -11.55 -13.34 7.75
N ASP A 430 -11.19 -13.72 8.98
CA ASP A 430 -9.83 -13.57 9.50
C ASP A 430 -8.79 -14.42 8.77
N ILE A 431 -9.08 -15.72 8.64
CA ILE A 431 -8.21 -16.69 7.96
C ILE A 431 -8.14 -16.47 6.44
N PHE A 432 -8.99 -15.61 5.88
CA PHE A 432 -8.91 -15.19 4.48
C PHE A 432 -7.93 -14.02 4.28
N ARG A 433 -7.28 -13.51 5.33
CA ARG A 433 -6.22 -12.47 5.22
C ARG A 433 -4.80 -13.02 5.11
N GLN A 434 -4.57 -14.23 5.61
CA GLN A 434 -3.22 -14.79 5.68
C GLN A 434 -2.76 -15.24 4.28
N LYS A 435 -1.48 -15.02 3.98
CA LYS A 435 -0.90 -15.17 2.63
C LYS A 435 -0.23 -16.54 2.39
N THR A 436 -0.21 -17.41 3.40
CA THR A 436 0.31 -18.77 3.28
C THR A 436 -0.76 -19.62 2.60
N LEU A 437 -0.37 -20.43 1.62
CA LEU A 437 -1.33 -21.30 0.94
C LEU A 437 -1.88 -22.33 1.92
N LEU A 438 -3.21 -22.52 1.89
CA LEU A 438 -3.83 -23.64 2.59
C LEU A 438 -3.36 -24.94 1.94
N LEU A 439 -3.06 -25.94 2.77
CA LEU A 439 -2.63 -27.27 2.32
C LEU A 439 -3.63 -27.88 1.32
N ASN A 440 -3.12 -28.77 0.48
CA ASN A 440 -3.94 -29.64 -0.35
C ASN A 440 -4.77 -30.63 0.48
N GLU A 441 -5.78 -31.21 -0.18
CA GLU A 441 -6.73 -32.18 0.38
C GLU A 441 -7.57 -31.62 1.55
N MET A 442 -7.94 -30.34 1.43
CA MET A 442 -8.81 -29.64 2.38
C MET A 442 -10.20 -29.42 1.75
N THR A 443 -11.25 -29.68 2.53
CA THR A 443 -12.62 -29.25 2.24
C THR A 443 -12.94 -28.02 3.07
N ILE A 444 -13.36 -26.94 2.42
CA ILE A 444 -13.85 -25.71 3.06
C ILE A 444 -15.36 -25.64 2.82
N ASP A 445 -16.12 -25.59 3.91
CA ASP A 445 -17.56 -25.34 3.90
C ASP A 445 -17.82 -23.90 4.36
N ILE A 446 -18.50 -23.12 3.53
CA ILE A 446 -18.92 -21.74 3.82
C ILE A 446 -20.45 -21.70 3.86
N GLU A 447 -20.99 -21.20 4.96
CA GLU A 447 -22.44 -21.00 5.16
C GLU A 447 -22.71 -19.49 5.28
N ILE A 448 -23.57 -18.96 4.40
CA ILE A 448 -23.93 -17.54 4.33
C ILE A 448 -25.43 -17.37 4.64
N THR A 449 -25.73 -16.68 5.73
CA THR A 449 -27.08 -16.23 6.10
C THR A 449 -27.18 -14.72 5.87
N PRO A 450 -28.16 -14.22 5.09
CA PRO A 450 -28.30 -12.80 4.82
C PRO A 450 -29.08 -12.06 5.92
N HIS A 451 -29.06 -10.73 5.86
CA HIS A 451 -29.93 -9.84 6.62
C HIS A 451 -31.35 -9.78 6.05
N ASN A 452 -32.26 -9.13 6.77
CA ASN A 452 -33.59 -8.79 6.30
C ASN A 452 -33.58 -7.50 5.45
N ASN A 453 -34.63 -7.29 4.64
CA ASN A 453 -34.80 -6.09 3.81
C ASN A 453 -34.69 -4.79 4.64
N PHE A 454 -35.18 -4.78 5.88
CA PHE A 454 -35.18 -3.61 6.76
C PHE A 454 -33.79 -3.18 7.23
N PHE A 455 -32.80 -4.08 7.20
CA PHE A 455 -31.40 -3.76 7.49
C PHE A 455 -30.63 -3.41 6.21
N THR A 456 -30.90 -4.09 5.09
CA THR A 456 -30.13 -3.91 3.84
C THR A 456 -30.57 -2.74 2.97
N LEU A 457 -31.83 -2.31 3.08
CA LEU A 457 -32.40 -1.21 2.28
C LEU A 457 -32.63 0.04 3.14
N LEU A 458 -32.38 1.19 2.53
CA LEU A 458 -32.66 2.52 3.04
C LEU A 458 -33.70 3.19 2.14
N SER A 459 -34.75 3.77 2.73
CA SER A 459 -35.73 4.55 1.98
C SER A 459 -36.30 5.69 2.82
N THR A 460 -36.59 6.81 2.14
CA THR A 460 -37.39 7.93 2.68
C THR A 460 -38.86 7.85 2.27
N GLY A 461 -39.23 6.86 1.45
CA GLY A 461 -40.59 6.63 0.97
C GLY A 461 -41.44 5.79 1.93
N LYS A 462 -42.75 5.70 1.63
CA LYS A 462 -43.71 4.87 2.37
C LYS A 462 -43.97 3.48 1.75
N ALA A 463 -43.38 3.19 0.59
CA ALA A 463 -43.59 1.92 -0.09
C ALA A 463 -42.73 0.80 0.53
N GLU A 464 -43.24 -0.43 0.50
CA GLU A 464 -42.45 -1.61 0.87
C GLU A 464 -41.52 -1.98 -0.30
N TYR A 465 -40.23 -2.10 -0.01
CA TYR A 465 -39.21 -2.54 -0.97
C TYR A 465 -38.59 -3.86 -0.53
N GLN A 466 -38.31 -4.72 -1.50
CA GLN A 466 -37.65 -6.01 -1.29
C GLN A 466 -36.46 -6.12 -2.24
N TYR A 467 -35.32 -6.61 -1.72
CA TYR A 467 -34.20 -7.00 -2.56
C TYR A 467 -34.27 -8.50 -2.88
N HIS A 468 -33.75 -8.86 -4.05
CA HIS A 468 -33.60 -10.23 -4.51
C HIS A 468 -32.13 -10.46 -4.88
N LEU A 469 -31.56 -11.57 -4.41
CA LEU A 469 -30.30 -12.09 -4.89
C LEU A 469 -30.60 -12.91 -6.15
N VAL A 470 -30.03 -12.51 -7.29
CA VAL A 470 -30.25 -13.12 -8.61
C VAL A 470 -29.21 -14.21 -8.89
N ASP A 471 -27.95 -13.92 -8.57
CA ASP A 471 -26.82 -14.83 -8.77
C ASP A 471 -25.82 -14.68 -7.60
N CYS A 472 -25.11 -15.76 -7.28
CA CYS A 472 -24.14 -15.80 -6.19
C CYS A 472 -23.08 -16.86 -6.49
N LYS A 473 -21.82 -16.43 -6.69
CA LYS A 473 -20.69 -17.25 -7.10
C LYS A 473 -19.52 -17.02 -6.19
N PHE A 474 -18.85 -18.08 -5.76
CA PHE A 474 -17.63 -18.00 -4.97
C PHE A 474 -16.42 -18.36 -5.82
N TYR A 475 -15.43 -17.47 -5.91
CA TYR A 475 -14.20 -17.73 -6.63
C TYR A 475 -13.06 -17.97 -5.64
N ALA A 476 -12.33 -19.08 -5.84
CA ALA A 476 -11.11 -19.38 -5.09
C ALA A 476 -9.92 -19.50 -6.03
N LYS A 477 -8.77 -18.99 -5.58
CA LYS A 477 -7.51 -19.11 -6.32
C LYS A 477 -6.79 -20.39 -5.92
N GLN A 478 -6.43 -21.20 -6.90
CA GLN A 478 -5.73 -22.47 -6.71
C GLN A 478 -4.33 -22.42 -7.32
N HIS A 479 -3.40 -23.14 -6.70
CA HIS A 479 -2.00 -23.22 -7.06
C HIS A 479 -1.54 -24.68 -7.09
N LEU A 480 -1.06 -25.13 -8.24
CA LEU A 480 -0.34 -26.39 -8.36
C LEU A 480 1.15 -26.11 -8.17
N LEU A 481 1.76 -26.76 -7.18
CA LEU A 481 3.20 -26.68 -6.91
C LEU A 481 3.98 -27.68 -7.76
N LEU A 482 5.28 -27.46 -7.94
CA LEU A 482 6.16 -28.48 -8.53
C LEU A 482 6.21 -29.75 -7.66
N PRO A 483 6.22 -30.96 -8.25
CA PRO A 483 6.20 -32.23 -7.49
C PRO A 483 7.31 -32.37 -6.44
N GLN A 484 8.51 -31.84 -6.71
CA GLN A 484 9.64 -31.85 -5.76
C GLN A 484 9.33 -31.08 -4.48
N LEU A 485 8.59 -29.96 -4.58
CA LEU A 485 8.22 -29.14 -3.43
C LEU A 485 7.06 -29.77 -2.66
N ASP A 486 6.08 -30.35 -3.35
CA ASP A 486 4.98 -31.07 -2.71
C ASP A 486 5.51 -32.28 -1.90
N LEU A 487 6.41 -33.08 -2.48
CA LEU A 487 7.11 -34.15 -1.76
C LEU A 487 7.85 -33.64 -0.51
N ALA A 488 8.62 -32.54 -0.62
CA ALA A 488 9.32 -31.96 0.52
C ALA A 488 8.39 -31.40 1.61
N ILE A 489 7.18 -30.94 1.26
CA ILE A 489 6.14 -30.55 2.22
C ILE A 489 5.57 -31.79 2.91
N GLN A 490 5.26 -32.85 2.16
CA GLN A 490 4.76 -34.12 2.71
C GLN A 490 5.80 -34.81 3.62
N GLU A 491 7.08 -34.79 3.27
CA GLU A 491 8.17 -35.29 4.14
C GLU A 491 8.23 -34.55 5.48
N LYS A 492 8.10 -33.21 5.47
CA LYS A 492 8.04 -32.42 6.72
C LYS A 492 6.81 -32.76 7.57
N LEU A 493 5.64 -32.90 6.94
CA LEU A 493 4.41 -33.33 7.63
C LEU A 493 4.55 -34.75 8.20
N ASN A 494 5.22 -35.66 7.48
CA ASN A 494 5.54 -37.01 7.95
C ASN A 494 6.53 -37.01 9.13
N ALA A 495 7.43 -36.03 9.19
CA ALA A 495 8.32 -35.79 10.33
C ALA A 495 7.64 -35.08 11.52
N ASN A 496 6.30 -35.15 11.62
CA ASN A 496 5.47 -34.50 12.64
C ASN A 496 5.57 -32.96 12.71
N ALA A 497 6.06 -32.29 11.67
CA ALA A 497 5.96 -30.83 11.60
C ALA A 497 4.51 -30.42 11.28
N VAL A 498 3.99 -29.43 12.02
CA VAL A 498 2.66 -28.85 11.77
C VAL A 498 2.77 -27.60 10.88
N ALA A 499 1.84 -27.45 9.94
CA ALA A 499 1.73 -26.23 9.15
C ALA A 499 1.02 -25.14 9.97
N LYS A 500 1.77 -24.08 10.32
CA LYS A 500 1.30 -22.95 11.14
C LYS A 500 0.76 -21.82 10.25
N TYR A 501 -0.44 -21.35 10.55
CA TYR A 501 -1.13 -20.25 9.88
C TYR A 501 -1.39 -19.12 10.87
N SER A 502 -0.52 -18.10 10.88
CA SER A 502 -0.66 -16.93 11.75
C SER A 502 -1.53 -15.86 11.10
N PHE A 503 -2.49 -15.32 11.85
CA PHE A 503 -3.36 -14.24 11.41
C PHE A 503 -3.91 -13.43 12.59
N SER A 504 -4.21 -12.16 12.37
CA SER A 504 -5.02 -11.39 13.32
C SER A 504 -6.47 -11.87 13.25
N ARG A 505 -7.05 -12.19 14.39
CA ARG A 505 -8.42 -12.65 14.57
C ARG A 505 -9.30 -11.50 15.08
N ASN A 506 -10.39 -11.22 14.37
CA ASN A 506 -11.38 -10.24 14.76
C ASN A 506 -12.48 -10.91 15.57
N ILE A 507 -12.80 -10.37 16.73
CA ILE A 507 -13.95 -10.81 17.53
C ILE A 507 -14.88 -9.61 17.72
N MET A 508 -16.12 -9.77 17.23
CA MET A 508 -17.21 -8.83 17.44
C MET A 508 -18.00 -9.20 18.69
N LYS A 509 -18.37 -8.20 19.48
CA LYS A 509 -19.39 -8.31 20.53
C LYS A 509 -20.32 -7.10 20.47
N ASN A 510 -21.60 -7.31 20.79
CA ASN A 510 -22.56 -6.24 20.99
C ASN A 510 -23.13 -6.28 22.41
N PHE A 511 -23.46 -5.12 22.96
CA PHE A 511 -24.08 -4.99 24.28
C PHE A 511 -25.23 -3.98 24.24
N PHE A 512 -26.38 -4.36 24.78
CA PHE A 512 -27.52 -3.46 24.91
C PHE A 512 -27.37 -2.55 26.14
N VAL A 513 -27.41 -1.25 25.91
CA VAL A 513 -27.42 -0.20 26.92
C VAL A 513 -28.85 0.27 27.12
N SER A 514 -29.42 0.00 28.29
CA SER A 514 -30.82 0.34 28.61
C SER A 514 -31.06 1.85 28.60
N PRO A 515 -32.25 2.31 28.15
CA PRO A 515 -32.63 3.73 28.18
C PRO A 515 -32.64 4.29 29.61
N GLY A 516 -32.42 5.59 29.75
CA GLY A 516 -32.47 6.31 31.03
C GLY A 516 -31.22 6.18 31.91
N ARG A 517 -30.24 5.35 31.55
CA ARG A 517 -28.97 5.23 32.30
C ARG A 517 -28.01 6.39 32.00
N TYR A 518 -27.14 6.70 32.95
CA TYR A 518 -26.01 7.63 32.79
C TYR A 518 -24.67 6.89 32.71
N ASP A 519 -24.60 5.65 33.20
CA ASP A 519 -23.42 4.80 33.16
C ASP A 519 -23.72 3.44 32.52
N PHE A 520 -22.69 2.84 31.93
CA PHE A 520 -22.74 1.46 31.46
C PHE A 520 -21.38 0.79 31.60
N ASN A 521 -21.37 -0.44 32.10
CA ASN A 521 -20.17 -1.20 32.42
C ASN A 521 -20.35 -2.65 31.96
N ALA A 522 -19.40 -3.20 31.18
CA ALA A 522 -19.48 -4.56 30.66
C ALA A 522 -18.10 -5.23 30.55
N SER A 523 -18.02 -6.52 30.87
CA SER A 523 -16.84 -7.33 30.58
C SER A 523 -16.79 -7.67 29.09
N LEU A 524 -15.69 -7.32 28.42
CA LEU A 524 -15.44 -7.64 27.02
C LEU A 524 -14.84 -9.03 26.87
N PHE A 525 -13.76 -9.33 27.59
CA PHE A 525 -13.01 -10.59 27.52
C PHE A 525 -12.48 -10.96 28.90
N THR A 526 -12.34 -12.26 29.18
CA THR A 526 -11.91 -12.75 30.51
C THR A 526 -10.51 -13.37 30.47
N ASP A 527 -10.21 -14.11 29.41
CA ASP A 527 -9.01 -14.97 29.35
C ASP A 527 -7.78 -14.21 28.83
N TYR A 528 -7.96 -13.37 27.81
CA TYR A 528 -6.89 -12.65 27.15
C TYR A 528 -7.27 -11.19 26.85
N VAL A 529 -6.26 -10.32 26.91
CA VAL A 529 -6.36 -8.92 26.51
C VAL A 529 -6.22 -8.82 24.97
N PRO A 530 -7.12 -8.12 24.26
CA PRO A 530 -6.97 -7.85 22.83
C PRO A 530 -5.81 -6.87 22.56
N LYS A 531 -5.25 -6.91 21.36
CA LYS A 531 -4.27 -5.91 20.89
C LYS A 531 -4.89 -4.53 20.71
N ARG A 532 -6.05 -4.51 20.06
CA ARG A 532 -6.82 -3.29 19.75
C ARG A 532 -8.29 -3.52 20.00
N VAL A 533 -8.97 -2.48 20.48
CA VAL A 533 -10.42 -2.45 20.63
C VAL A 533 -10.96 -1.20 19.97
N PHE A 534 -11.98 -1.36 19.14
CA PHE A 534 -12.74 -0.27 18.55
C PHE A 534 -14.19 -0.39 19.04
N ALA A 535 -14.71 0.68 19.64
CA ALA A 535 -16.05 0.72 20.21
C ALA A 535 -16.88 1.84 19.57
N ALA A 536 -18.11 1.53 19.17
CA ALA A 536 -19.03 2.49 18.58
C ALA A 536 -20.45 2.26 19.10
N LEU A 537 -21.26 3.32 19.15
CA LEU A 537 -22.66 3.27 19.59
C LEU A 537 -23.60 3.43 18.39
N VAL A 538 -24.66 2.65 18.38
CA VAL A 538 -25.73 2.67 17.35
C VAL A 538 -27.09 2.68 18.06
N ASP A 539 -28.10 3.31 17.46
CA ASP A 539 -29.49 3.20 17.95
C ASP A 539 -29.99 1.75 17.84
N SER A 540 -30.69 1.25 18.86
CA SER A 540 -31.14 -0.15 18.86
C SER A 540 -32.12 -0.49 17.74
N LYS A 541 -32.87 0.47 17.20
CA LYS A 541 -33.73 0.26 16.02
C LYS A 541 -32.90 0.16 14.75
N ALA A 542 -31.91 1.02 14.58
CA ALA A 542 -31.00 1.00 13.43
C ALA A 542 -30.20 -0.31 13.40
N PHE A 543 -29.67 -0.76 14.55
CA PHE A 543 -28.94 -2.03 14.68
C PHE A 543 -29.78 -3.26 14.28
N ASN A 544 -31.06 -3.30 14.65
CA ASN A 544 -31.97 -4.40 14.29
C ASN A 544 -32.53 -4.30 12.84
N GLY A 545 -32.23 -3.21 12.13
CA GLY A 545 -32.74 -2.90 10.80
C GLY A 545 -34.03 -2.07 10.86
N HIS A 546 -33.96 -0.84 10.37
CA HIS A 546 -35.11 0.03 10.18
C HIS A 546 -34.92 0.87 8.91
N ILE A 547 -35.87 0.82 7.96
CA ILE A 547 -35.70 1.34 6.59
C ILE A 547 -35.35 2.85 6.52
N GLY A 548 -35.71 3.62 7.55
CA GLY A 548 -35.41 5.05 7.65
C GLY A 548 -34.14 5.41 8.44
N MET A 549 -33.33 4.43 8.87
CA MET A 549 -32.14 4.63 9.71
C MET A 549 -30.98 3.73 9.27
N SER A 550 -29.78 4.27 9.11
CA SER A 550 -28.61 3.47 8.71
C SER A 550 -27.99 2.75 9.92
N PRO A 551 -27.74 1.42 9.85
CA PRO A 551 -27.04 0.70 10.92
C PRO A 551 -25.58 1.14 11.10
N PHE A 552 -25.00 1.82 10.10
CA PHE A 552 -23.62 2.33 10.12
C PHE A 552 -23.51 3.80 10.54
N GLU A 553 -24.60 4.41 11.00
CA GLU A 553 -24.59 5.76 11.55
C GLU A 553 -24.16 5.74 13.02
N PHE A 554 -22.86 5.84 13.25
CA PHE A 554 -22.25 5.83 14.59
C PHE A 554 -22.32 7.23 15.20
N GLN A 555 -23.36 7.50 15.98
CA GLN A 555 -23.55 8.79 16.65
C GLN A 555 -22.83 8.84 18.02
N PRO A 556 -22.44 10.02 18.50
CA PRO A 556 -21.74 10.16 19.79
C PRO A 556 -22.64 10.03 21.04
N PHE A 557 -23.96 10.14 20.88
CA PHE A 557 -24.98 10.02 21.94
C PHE A 557 -24.67 10.74 23.29
N ASN A 558 -24.01 11.90 23.24
CA ASN A 558 -23.60 12.68 24.42
C ASN A 558 -22.68 11.93 25.42
N LEU A 559 -21.96 10.91 24.95
CA LEU A 559 -20.97 10.16 25.74
C LEU A 559 -19.85 11.08 26.22
N GLU A 560 -19.73 11.29 27.52
CA GLU A 560 -18.75 12.21 28.12
C GLU A 560 -17.39 11.53 28.23
N SER A 561 -17.38 10.30 28.75
CA SER A 561 -16.16 9.52 28.94
C SER A 561 -16.37 8.06 28.60
N ILE A 562 -15.39 7.48 27.93
CA ILE A 562 -15.23 6.05 27.71
C ILE A 562 -13.83 5.64 28.16
N ARG A 563 -13.73 4.50 28.83
CA ARG A 563 -12.47 3.90 29.25
C ARG A 563 -12.54 2.39 29.11
N LEU A 564 -11.40 1.82 28.79
CA LEU A 564 -11.14 0.39 28.83
C LEU A 564 -10.28 0.10 30.06
N ILE A 565 -10.58 -0.98 30.76
CA ILE A 565 -9.88 -1.43 31.94
C ILE A 565 -9.31 -2.82 31.64
N SER A 566 -8.00 -2.95 31.56
CA SER A 566 -7.29 -4.22 31.31
C SER A 566 -6.25 -4.44 32.41
N ASN A 567 -6.34 -5.58 33.10
CA ASN A 567 -5.44 -5.94 34.20
C ASN A 567 -5.22 -4.84 35.26
N GLY A 568 -6.28 -4.09 35.58
CA GLY A 568 -6.25 -2.95 36.53
C GLY A 568 -5.68 -1.64 35.97
N CYS A 569 -5.10 -1.66 34.76
CA CYS A 569 -4.70 -0.45 34.04
C CYS A 569 -5.91 0.19 33.35
N HIS A 570 -5.89 1.51 33.18
CA HIS A 570 -6.91 2.27 32.47
C HIS A 570 -6.38 2.79 31.13
N THR A 571 -7.10 2.53 30.05
CA THR A 571 -6.81 3.05 28.71
C THR A 571 -8.02 3.86 28.21
N PRO A 572 -7.90 5.18 27.98
CA PRO A 572 -6.76 6.03 28.34
C PRO A 572 -6.59 6.19 29.85
N ALA A 573 -5.34 6.42 30.30
CA ALA A 573 -5.01 6.60 31.73
C ALA A 573 -5.76 7.77 32.38
N TYR A 574 -6.03 8.82 31.61
CA TYR A 574 -6.93 9.91 31.99
C TYR A 574 -8.17 9.84 31.11
N SER A 575 -9.35 9.70 31.71
CA SER A 575 -10.62 9.63 31.00
C SER A 575 -10.85 10.83 30.06
N TYR A 576 -11.57 10.61 28.96
CA TYR A 576 -12.03 11.71 28.12
C TYR A 576 -12.99 12.62 28.89
N LYS A 577 -13.00 13.91 28.52
CA LYS A 577 -13.95 14.93 28.98
C LYS A 577 -14.64 15.51 27.75
N ASN A 578 -15.39 14.68 27.04
CA ASN A 578 -15.97 15.06 25.76
C ASN A 578 -17.14 16.02 25.99
N ASN A 579 -17.06 17.22 25.40
CA ASN A 579 -18.17 18.17 25.39
C ASN A 579 -18.60 18.44 23.95
N TRP A 580 -19.69 17.79 23.54
CA TRP A 580 -20.21 17.82 22.17
C TRP A 580 -20.72 19.20 21.76
N GLN A 581 -21.38 19.93 22.68
CA GLN A 581 -21.84 21.30 22.45
C GLN A 581 -20.66 22.25 22.19
N LYS A 582 -19.58 22.12 22.97
CA LYS A 582 -18.36 22.94 22.85
C LYS A 582 -17.34 22.37 21.83
N LYS A 583 -17.69 21.31 21.09
CA LYS A 583 -16.81 20.62 20.11
C LYS A 583 -15.47 20.15 20.71
N GLN A 584 -15.47 19.79 22.00
CA GLN A 584 -14.29 19.26 22.70
C GLN A 584 -14.27 17.73 22.61
N PHE A 585 -13.76 17.19 21.51
CA PHE A 585 -13.63 15.73 21.26
C PHE A 585 -12.27 15.34 20.64
N GLY A 586 -11.38 16.31 20.40
CA GLY A 586 -10.17 16.14 19.60
C GLY A 586 -9.21 15.06 20.12
N ARG A 587 -9.21 14.78 21.44
CA ARG A 587 -8.41 13.69 22.01
C ARG A 587 -8.94 12.31 21.59
N ALA A 588 -10.23 12.05 21.71
CA ALA A 588 -10.83 10.78 21.27
C ALA A 588 -10.62 10.54 19.76
N PHE A 589 -10.66 11.61 18.96
CA PHE A 589 -10.35 11.54 17.53
C PHE A 589 -8.85 11.27 17.24
N LYS A 590 -7.94 11.83 18.04
CA LYS A 590 -6.49 11.54 17.94
C LYS A 590 -6.18 10.09 18.35
N ASP A 591 -6.78 9.61 19.43
CA ASP A 591 -6.56 8.26 19.93
C ASP A 591 -7.13 7.21 18.92
N LEU A 592 -8.22 7.52 18.19
CA LEU A 592 -8.69 6.73 17.04
C LEU A 592 -7.66 6.69 15.89
N LEU A 593 -7.09 7.85 15.51
CA LEU A 593 -6.07 7.93 14.45
C LEU A 593 -4.82 7.11 14.81
N ASP A 594 -4.42 7.12 16.07
CA ASP A 594 -3.27 6.34 16.56
C ASP A 594 -3.56 4.84 16.55
N ALA A 595 -4.75 4.41 17.01
CA ALA A 595 -5.14 3.00 17.04
C ALA A 595 -5.34 2.38 15.63
N THR A 596 -5.86 3.16 14.68
CA THR A 596 -6.08 2.71 13.28
C THR A 596 -4.79 2.62 12.46
N ARG A 597 -3.73 3.37 12.84
CA ARG A 597 -2.40 3.39 12.21
C ARG A 597 -2.38 3.73 10.70
N THR A 598 -3.52 4.06 10.11
CA THR A 598 -3.72 4.27 8.67
C THR A 598 -4.78 5.35 8.40
N THR A 599 -4.87 5.84 7.16
CA THR A 599 -5.88 6.84 6.78
C THR A 599 -7.24 6.18 6.55
N HIS A 600 -8.20 6.42 7.45
CA HIS A 600 -9.54 5.80 7.44
C HIS A 600 -10.66 6.68 6.85
N GLY A 601 -10.34 7.88 6.33
CA GLY A 601 -11.28 8.79 5.67
C GLY A 601 -12.32 9.49 6.58
N ILE A 602 -12.36 9.19 7.88
CA ILE A 602 -13.23 9.90 8.83
C ILE A 602 -12.58 11.23 9.20
N ASN A 603 -13.19 12.34 8.79
CA ASN A 603 -12.78 13.67 9.22
C ASN A 603 -13.46 14.06 10.54
N ALA A 604 -12.97 15.11 11.19
CA ALA A 604 -13.49 15.58 12.47
C ALA A 604 -14.98 16.00 12.44
N GLN A 605 -15.54 16.31 11.26
CA GLN A 605 -16.95 16.62 11.10
C GLN A 605 -17.81 15.35 11.04
N LYS A 606 -17.41 14.32 10.27
CA LYS A 606 -18.05 13.00 10.26
C LYS A 606 -17.98 12.34 11.65
N PHE A 607 -16.87 12.51 12.37
CA PHE A 607 -16.73 12.03 13.74
C PHE A 607 -17.74 12.65 14.72
N LEU A 608 -18.12 13.92 14.51
CA LEU A 608 -19.15 14.61 15.29
C LEU A 608 -20.57 14.15 14.96
N THR A 609 -20.83 13.70 13.73
CA THR A 609 -22.19 13.44 13.22
C THR A 609 -22.55 11.95 13.15
N ASN A 610 -21.79 11.16 12.40
CA ASN A 610 -22.20 9.85 11.89
C ASN A 610 -21.11 8.77 11.90
N SER A 611 -19.90 9.08 12.37
CA SER A 611 -18.75 8.17 12.38
C SER A 611 -17.93 8.29 13.67
N CYS A 612 -18.62 8.34 14.81
CA CYS A 612 -18.00 8.36 16.13
C CYS A 612 -17.57 6.94 16.57
N ILE A 613 -16.28 6.65 16.42
CA ILE A 613 -15.68 5.36 16.78
C ILE A 613 -14.51 5.63 17.74
N TYR A 614 -14.46 4.94 18.88
CA TYR A 614 -13.37 5.06 19.84
C TYR A 614 -12.37 3.93 19.63
N GLY A 615 -11.12 4.29 19.29
CA GLY A 615 -10.02 3.34 19.20
C GLY A 615 -9.21 3.29 20.50
N PHE A 616 -8.86 2.08 20.93
CA PHE A 616 -7.95 1.80 22.04
C PHE A 616 -6.86 0.87 21.52
N ASP A 617 -5.62 1.36 21.52
CA ASP A 617 -4.44 0.52 21.33
C ASP A 617 -3.96 0.04 22.70
N LEU A 618 -3.82 -1.28 22.87
CA LEU A 618 -3.37 -1.93 24.11
C LEU A 618 -2.00 -2.59 23.93
N GLN A 619 -1.42 -2.48 22.73
CA GLN A 619 -0.06 -2.94 22.44
C GLN A 619 0.97 -2.08 23.17
N ALA A 620 2.07 -2.70 23.60
CA ALA A 620 3.17 -1.97 24.25
C ALA A 620 4.01 -1.22 23.21
N TYR A 621 4.16 -1.79 22.02
CA TYR A 621 4.78 -1.17 20.86
C TYR A 621 3.79 -1.18 19.67
N PRO A 622 3.32 -0.01 19.19
CA PRO A 622 2.28 0.04 18.17
C PRO A 622 2.83 -0.32 16.77
N ASN A 623 2.83 -1.61 16.44
CA ASN A 623 3.25 -2.12 15.13
C ASN A 623 2.43 -3.34 14.69
N ASP A 624 1.97 -3.33 13.44
CA ASP A 624 1.24 -4.44 12.81
C ASP A 624 2.15 -5.55 12.24
N GLN A 625 3.48 -5.31 12.16
CA GLN A 625 4.44 -6.28 11.60
C GLN A 625 4.89 -7.35 12.61
N TYR A 626 4.73 -7.11 13.91
CA TYR A 626 5.22 -7.98 14.97
C TYR A 626 4.07 -8.57 15.79
N ILE A 627 4.26 -9.82 16.20
CA ILE A 627 3.41 -10.51 17.18
C ILE A 627 3.99 -10.18 18.55
N GLU A 628 3.20 -9.53 19.40
CA GLU A 628 3.54 -9.34 20.81
C GLU A 628 3.02 -10.53 21.62
N LEU A 629 3.70 -10.87 22.72
CA LEU A 629 3.26 -11.90 23.66
C LEU A 629 1.84 -11.58 24.17
N GLN A 630 0.91 -12.52 24.04
CA GLN A 630 -0.48 -12.26 24.40
C GLN A 630 -0.64 -12.16 25.91
N GLN A 631 -1.14 -11.02 26.39
CA GLN A 631 -1.36 -10.82 27.83
C GLN A 631 -2.61 -11.58 28.28
N VAL A 632 -2.43 -12.51 29.23
CA VAL A 632 -3.53 -13.14 29.98
C VAL A 632 -4.20 -12.07 30.85
N GLY A 633 -5.53 -12.01 30.83
CA GLY A 633 -6.24 -10.98 31.57
C GLY A 633 -7.65 -10.65 31.14
N SER A 634 -8.41 -10.08 32.08
CA SER A 634 -9.75 -9.57 31.82
C SER A 634 -9.71 -8.14 31.27
N THR A 635 -10.55 -7.88 30.27
CA THR A 635 -10.76 -6.57 29.65
C THR A 635 -12.22 -6.14 29.83
N MET A 636 -12.44 -4.95 30.39
CA MET A 636 -13.76 -4.39 30.70
C MET A 636 -13.91 -3.00 30.07
N ILE A 637 -15.11 -2.67 29.59
CA ILE A 637 -15.45 -1.34 29.07
C ILE A 637 -16.38 -0.60 30.05
N SER A 638 -16.18 0.70 30.17
CA SER A 638 -16.90 1.58 31.09
C SER A 638 -17.21 2.90 30.36
N LEU A 639 -18.51 3.24 30.32
CA LEU A 639 -19.10 4.39 29.63
C LEU A 639 -19.79 5.29 30.65
N ASN A 640 -19.60 6.60 30.53
CA ASN A 640 -20.39 7.62 31.24
C ASN A 640 -20.95 8.63 30.24
N PHE A 641 -22.24 8.92 30.33
CA PHE A 641 -22.99 9.82 29.47
C PHE A 641 -23.35 11.10 30.23
N SER A 642 -23.24 12.26 29.57
CA SER A 642 -23.64 13.56 30.15
C SER A 642 -25.17 13.79 30.11
N VAL A 643 -25.88 13.02 29.31
CA VAL A 643 -27.33 13.03 29.10
C VAL A 643 -27.79 11.57 29.17
N PRO A 644 -28.95 11.25 29.80
CA PRO A 644 -29.37 9.86 29.93
C PRO A 644 -29.60 9.21 28.57
N VAL A 645 -29.33 7.91 28.48
CA VAL A 645 -29.44 7.12 27.24
C VAL A 645 -30.83 7.26 26.59
N PRO A 646 -30.92 7.58 25.28
CA PRO A 646 -32.20 7.86 24.60
C PRO A 646 -33.25 6.75 24.70
N VAL A 647 -34.52 7.14 24.55
CA VAL A 647 -35.68 6.22 24.52
C VAL A 647 -35.55 5.25 23.34
N GLY A 648 -35.50 3.96 23.65
CA GLY A 648 -35.18 2.89 22.69
C GLY A 648 -33.89 2.13 23.05
N GLY A 649 -32.99 2.76 23.82
CA GLY A 649 -31.71 2.18 24.21
C GLY A 649 -30.69 2.13 23.07
N LEU A 650 -29.43 1.90 23.40
CA LEU A 650 -28.33 1.86 22.43
C LEU A 650 -27.69 0.48 22.34
N GLN A 651 -27.11 0.16 21.19
CA GLN A 651 -26.24 -1.00 21.01
C GLN A 651 -24.80 -0.52 20.95
N LEU A 652 -23.99 -0.96 21.92
CA LEU A 652 -22.55 -0.81 21.90
C LEU A 652 -21.96 -1.93 21.05
N VAL A 653 -21.46 -1.61 19.87
CA VAL A 653 -20.76 -2.53 18.99
C VAL A 653 -19.27 -2.42 19.26
N VAL A 654 -18.64 -3.55 19.60
CA VAL A 654 -17.22 -3.67 19.93
C VAL A 654 -16.56 -4.60 18.93
N TYR A 655 -15.61 -4.08 18.19
CA TYR A 655 -14.68 -4.81 17.33
C TYR A 655 -13.36 -4.96 18.11
N SER A 656 -12.77 -6.15 18.16
CA SER A 656 -11.52 -6.38 18.88
C SER A 656 -10.60 -7.31 18.12
N GLU A 657 -9.30 -7.03 18.15
CA GLU A 657 -8.28 -7.78 17.42
C GLU A 657 -7.37 -8.55 18.38
N PHE A 658 -7.13 -9.82 18.06
CA PHE A 658 -6.20 -10.72 18.74
C PHE A 658 -5.23 -11.28 17.72
N ASP A 659 -4.07 -11.78 18.16
CA ASP A 659 -3.30 -12.70 17.32
C ASP A 659 -3.82 -14.13 17.51
N SER A 660 -3.77 -14.93 16.44
CA SER A 660 -4.18 -16.33 16.46
C SER A 660 -3.30 -17.12 15.50
N ILE A 661 -3.03 -18.39 15.86
CA ILE A 661 -2.36 -19.33 14.98
C ILE A 661 -3.23 -20.58 14.87
N ILE A 662 -3.42 -21.06 13.64
CA ILE A 662 -4.01 -22.38 13.39
C ILE A 662 -2.90 -23.33 12.95
N ALA A 663 -2.83 -24.50 13.60
CA ALA A 663 -1.93 -25.58 13.20
C ALA A 663 -2.74 -26.65 12.45
N LEU A 664 -2.26 -27.05 11.28
CA LEU A 664 -2.69 -28.26 10.58
C LEU A 664 -1.62 -29.34 10.73
N ASP A 665 -2.04 -30.55 11.10
CA ASP A 665 -1.18 -31.72 11.16
C ASP A 665 -1.16 -32.51 9.84
N LYS A 666 -0.44 -33.65 9.84
CA LYS A 666 -0.41 -34.60 8.72
C LYS A 666 -1.81 -35.07 8.31
N THR A 667 -2.72 -35.29 9.26
CA THR A 667 -4.09 -35.77 9.01
C THR A 667 -5.03 -34.67 8.52
N ARG A 668 -4.52 -33.45 8.32
CA ARG A 668 -5.31 -32.25 8.00
C ARG A 668 -6.32 -31.91 9.10
N THR A 669 -6.08 -32.36 10.33
CA THR A 669 -6.87 -31.99 11.50
C THR A 669 -6.43 -30.61 11.97
N ILE A 670 -7.38 -29.70 12.16
CA ILE A 670 -7.13 -28.41 12.79
C ILE A 670 -6.90 -28.64 14.29
N THR A 671 -5.70 -28.32 14.74
CA THR A 671 -5.44 -28.07 16.16
C THR A 671 -5.44 -26.56 16.36
N THR A 672 -6.51 -26.04 16.97
CA THR A 672 -6.59 -24.64 17.37
C THR A 672 -5.72 -24.44 18.61
N ALA A 673 -4.48 -24.01 18.42
CA ALA A 673 -3.67 -23.49 19.52
C ALA A 673 -4.19 -22.08 19.86
N MET A 674 -4.66 -21.86 21.09
CA MET A 674 -4.85 -20.50 21.61
C MET A 674 -3.52 -19.98 22.13
N ALA A 675 -3.21 -18.73 21.77
CA ALA A 675 -2.14 -17.87 22.26
C ALA A 675 -0.67 -18.35 22.07
N ILE A 676 0.17 -17.41 21.64
CA ILE A 676 1.61 -17.35 21.97
C ILE A 676 1.77 -16.34 23.10
#